data_AF-A0A954YRS3-F1
#
_entry.id   AF-A0A954YRS3-F1
#
_cell.length_a   1.000
_cell.length_b   1.000
_cell.length_c   1.000
_cell.angle_alpha   90.00
_cell.angle_beta   90.00
_cell.angle_gamma   90.00
#
_symmetry.space_group_name_H-M   'P 1'
#
loop_
_entity.id
_entity.type
_entity.pdbx_description
1 polymer ?
#
loop_
_entity_poly.entity_id
_entity_poly.type
_entity_poly.pdbx_seq_one_letter_code
_entity_poly.pdbx_strand_id
1 'polypeptide(L)'
;AGDTDQVTLHGRAVADHITVSPDAFEVDVIGLAYDVHVISPSRGDNDQLSILGNEGADILTVEDGGDARILTALFGGGGADQLVGPAFVMDGGAGDDTLLGANLTGGAGQTLRGGDGDDWLQGSSAGDTLLGGAGNDTLVGLAGADTYDGGADFDTILLRGTDNADVFDVRQTSATALEHSLGGVIDTNLLVAGTVEEVRVEAGDGGDLIRVRTADELFDNPGQALRMTVVGGDDFAQDRLIVVDDGTDDLTVYHKGAIPGTGTVVVGPANAEPFENVFEGIEAVQFADENGQPLNDTGDNARLIVFLPDPYEANDDRFVATHLGANETVNTTQNISPGGVSNPFGDGQDIPGDEDWFRVIATATGTLDFSVFFEEVALIGSRPGLPGDGNLDIEVYDVDGTLIAGHGPAFGGNDGAGLNPELNLDGDAFAEDERVRIPAVSGQTYYLRVSGASATSINNYHVTIVNQAAPTARELELDDVADGGVSDTGRSQFDNHTADTSPTIYLRIDDSQLLHDLPGNADDDAPADEVIPIPFNPSVDPANRDAGYRVAVFIEGDPTQTGVSPNVPIGFAQPGAEEGVYVFDFNNAMNGAGLTLANGSHFLSVRVQMIDPADPARAGFGPRSDSFEIVVDDTPPTAVFGSTADATDGLDASSDTGVVGVDDTFADRITSDNTPTFYGTAEANSIVRLYVDSNNNGTLDVGMDQQIGQTVATPFDGTNAFTDGQWTITSTRVLADGERTLFVTAEDPAGNTSGAADSLAILVDTQAPRVERVYVTDEPGYNLFAPKPEVDGPTPAITSLSIDVSDLPKQVADLFRTALALGADGNPVENLGSYELRGDHVGLVAIENVEFDYVLLIADGADINGTINLTFAEPLPDDRYTLSIIGELRDEAGNLLDGETNTNQPSSAPTLPSGDGQPGGTFVARFTVDSRPEIGTWANTGIAIDLNNNQVFDLENGDDTNEDVLFHIGLNSDDIFAGQFTASAGNATDGFDKVAAYGRDTHGQWRWLVDLDNDGTADLNVVDASNINGAPVAGNFDGDASNGDEVGLFTGSVWWLDTDHDYQVDTPVNANYRGYPIVGDFDGDGFDDLGAWTDNRFHFDLTGGLLNNFDGNWDARKDFGFPSPEERPVAADMNLDGIDDLGLFVPNRETTAGEMGEWFFLVSNRELAAPGTIGALDHEFRTEP
;
A
#
# COMPACT_ATOMS: atom_id res chain seq x y z
N ALA A 1 14.24 -130.65 15.97
CA ALA A 1 13.91 -131.65 14.90
C ALA A 1 12.42 -132.03 14.94
N GLY A 2 11.57 -131.15 14.42
CA GLY A 2 10.11 -131.18 14.63
C GLY A 2 9.62 -130.50 15.91
N ASP A 3 10.56 -130.00 16.72
CA ASP A 3 10.39 -129.00 17.78
C ASP A 3 11.37 -127.86 17.45
N THR A 4 11.01 -126.62 17.78
CA THR A 4 11.89 -125.44 17.65
C THR A 4 13.14 -125.58 18.50
N ASP A 5 14.30 -125.57 17.87
CA ASP A 5 15.60 -125.62 18.55
C ASP A 5 16.17 -124.20 18.74
N GLN A 6 16.76 -123.92 19.92
CA GLN A 6 17.47 -122.67 20.22
C GLN A 6 18.96 -122.98 20.46
N VAL A 7 19.83 -122.28 19.74
CA VAL A 7 21.29 -122.36 19.91
C VAL A 7 21.81 -121.01 20.39
N THR A 8 22.53 -121.00 21.51
CA THR A 8 23.17 -119.79 22.05
C THR A 8 24.68 -119.99 22.05
N LEU A 9 25.41 -119.10 21.39
CA LEU A 9 26.87 -119.08 21.36
C LEU A 9 27.37 -117.89 22.17
N HIS A 10 28.24 -118.16 23.13
CA HIS A 10 28.92 -117.14 23.92
C HIS A 10 30.32 -116.91 23.37
N GLY A 11 30.64 -115.65 23.08
CA GLY A 11 31.98 -115.12 22.95
C GLY A 11 32.77 -115.17 24.25
N ARG A 12 33.85 -114.41 24.28
CA ARG A 12 34.79 -114.28 25.40
C ARG A 12 34.49 -112.98 26.13
N ALA A 13 34.91 -112.89 27.39
CA ALA A 13 34.97 -111.60 28.09
C ALA A 13 36.21 -110.76 27.65
N VAL A 14 36.44 -110.70 26.33
CA VAL A 14 37.37 -109.78 25.63
C VAL A 14 36.92 -109.67 24.17
N ALA A 15 37.17 -108.50 23.57
CA ALA A 15 37.01 -108.19 22.15
C ALA A 15 37.17 -109.42 21.22
N ASP A 16 36.05 -109.75 20.57
CA ASP A 16 35.80 -110.81 19.61
C ASP A 16 35.46 -110.22 18.23
N HIS A 17 35.64 -111.02 17.19
CA HIS A 17 35.15 -110.71 15.85
C HIS A 17 34.55 -112.00 15.32
N ILE A 18 33.23 -112.07 15.35
CA ILE A 18 32.44 -113.27 15.03
C ILE A 18 31.71 -113.01 13.72
N THR A 19 31.88 -113.91 12.75
CA THR A 19 31.11 -113.90 11.51
C THR A 19 30.23 -115.13 11.45
N VAL A 20 28.94 -114.90 11.20
CA VAL A 20 27.92 -115.91 10.97
C VAL A 20 27.63 -115.96 9.47
N SER A 21 27.95 -117.07 8.83
CA SER A 21 27.71 -117.32 7.40
C SER A 21 26.60 -118.37 7.26
N PRO A 22 25.32 -117.97 7.09
CA PRO A 22 24.22 -118.90 6.91
C PRO A 22 24.08 -119.37 5.46
N ASP A 23 23.77 -120.65 5.27
CA ASP A 23 23.29 -121.29 4.03
C ASP A 23 21.93 -121.97 4.30
N ALA A 24 21.27 -122.48 3.27
CA ALA A 24 19.87 -122.95 3.30
C ALA A 24 19.57 -124.11 4.28
N PHE A 25 20.58 -124.77 4.86
CA PHE A 25 20.48 -125.88 5.82
C PHE A 25 21.57 -125.91 6.90
N GLU A 26 22.46 -124.92 6.91
CA GLU A 26 23.77 -124.95 7.57
C GLU A 26 24.12 -123.53 8.02
N VAL A 27 24.69 -123.36 9.21
CA VAL A 27 25.24 -122.07 9.65
C VAL A 27 26.63 -122.30 10.21
N ASP A 28 27.61 -121.68 9.58
CA ASP A 28 28.98 -121.65 10.05
C ASP A 28 29.21 -120.35 10.85
N VAL A 29 29.78 -120.50 12.05
CA VAL A 29 30.17 -119.39 12.92
C VAL A 29 31.66 -119.46 13.17
N ILE A 30 32.38 -118.47 12.65
CA ILE A 30 33.84 -118.34 12.72
C ILE A 30 34.24 -117.16 13.61
N GLY A 31 35.47 -117.18 14.13
CA GLY A 31 36.01 -116.12 15.01
C GLY A 31 36.09 -116.51 16.49
N LEU A 32 35.29 -117.50 16.91
CA LEU A 32 35.39 -118.14 18.22
C LEU A 32 36.65 -119.02 18.34
N ALA A 33 36.97 -119.47 19.56
CA ALA A 33 38.10 -120.37 19.83
C ALA A 33 38.00 -121.76 19.14
N TYR A 34 36.81 -122.10 18.65
CA TYR A 34 36.51 -123.24 17.80
C TYR A 34 35.41 -122.82 16.82
N ASP A 35 35.53 -123.22 15.55
CA ASP A 35 34.46 -123.02 14.57
C ASP A 35 33.21 -123.79 15.03
N VAL A 36 32.05 -123.13 15.03
CA VAL A 36 30.76 -123.76 15.38
C VAL A 36 29.93 -123.89 14.13
N HIS A 37 29.49 -125.11 13.87
CA HIS A 37 28.79 -125.49 12.65
C HIS A 37 27.45 -126.14 13.03
N VAL A 38 26.36 -125.47 12.68
CA VAL A 38 24.98 -125.83 13.06
C VAL A 38 24.26 -126.38 11.82
N ILE A 39 23.73 -127.60 11.92
CA ILE A 39 23.02 -128.28 10.82
C ILE A 39 21.54 -128.42 11.20
N SER A 40 20.62 -127.83 10.42
CA SER A 40 19.16 -128.05 10.57
C SER A 40 18.59 -128.84 9.38
N PRO A 41 18.27 -130.15 9.55
CA PRO A 41 17.92 -131.03 8.43
C PRO A 41 16.43 -131.10 8.07
N SER A 42 15.53 -130.35 8.74
CA SER A 42 14.08 -130.33 8.48
C SER A 42 13.57 -128.97 7.99
N ARG A 43 12.53 -129.00 7.13
CA ARG A 43 11.84 -127.78 6.67
C ARG A 43 10.68 -127.42 7.60
N GLY A 44 10.69 -126.21 8.15
CA GLY A 44 9.52 -125.56 8.76
C GLY A 44 9.58 -125.36 10.27
N ASP A 45 10.74 -125.57 10.90
CA ASP A 45 10.96 -125.35 12.33
C ASP A 45 11.56 -123.94 12.52
N ASN A 46 11.01 -123.11 13.42
CA ASN A 46 11.45 -121.71 13.66
C ASN A 46 12.73 -121.65 14.53
N ASP A 47 13.81 -122.29 14.06
CA ASP A 47 15.06 -122.40 14.80
C ASP A 47 15.72 -121.01 14.99
N GLN A 48 16.30 -120.78 16.17
CA GLN A 48 16.93 -119.51 16.54
C GLN A 48 18.40 -119.70 16.90
N LEU A 49 19.25 -118.79 16.39
CA LEU A 49 20.66 -118.69 16.73
C LEU A 49 20.93 -117.35 17.41
N SER A 50 21.33 -117.37 18.68
CA SER A 50 21.75 -116.19 19.43
C SER A 50 23.26 -116.15 19.57
N ILE A 51 23.88 -115.05 19.16
CA ILE A 51 25.30 -114.77 19.39
C ILE A 51 25.40 -113.73 20.51
N LEU A 52 26.17 -114.02 21.55
CA LEU A 52 26.41 -113.13 22.69
C LEU A 52 27.91 -112.77 22.74
N GLY A 53 28.29 -111.51 22.57
CA GLY A 53 29.68 -111.03 22.67
C GLY A 53 30.27 -111.15 24.09
N ASN A 54 29.53 -110.60 25.06
CA ASN A 54 29.71 -110.60 26.53
C ASN A 54 30.45 -109.38 27.13
N GLU A 55 31.79 -109.31 27.06
CA GLU A 55 32.55 -108.14 27.56
C GLU A 55 33.68 -107.78 26.59
N GLY A 56 33.84 -106.49 26.28
CA GLY A 56 34.82 -105.96 25.34
C GLY A 56 34.18 -105.55 24.01
N ALA A 57 34.85 -104.66 23.27
CA ALA A 57 34.38 -104.16 21.99
C ALA A 57 34.38 -105.27 20.91
N ASP A 58 33.19 -105.76 20.57
CA ASP A 58 32.96 -106.93 19.74
C ASP A 58 32.43 -106.57 18.34
N ILE A 59 32.84 -107.32 17.31
CA ILE A 59 32.28 -107.19 15.95
C ILE A 59 31.48 -108.45 15.62
N LEU A 60 30.16 -108.31 15.50
CA LEU A 60 29.22 -109.40 15.25
C LEU A 60 28.56 -109.21 13.88
N THR A 61 28.99 -109.98 12.88
CA THR A 61 28.50 -109.86 11.49
C THR A 61 27.69 -111.09 11.09
N VAL A 62 26.48 -110.90 10.58
CA VAL A 62 25.71 -111.91 9.84
C VAL A 62 25.82 -111.61 8.34
N GLU A 63 26.34 -112.55 7.57
CA GLU A 63 26.38 -112.45 6.11
C GLU A 63 25.00 -112.76 5.49
N ASP A 64 24.67 -112.15 4.35
CA ASP A 64 23.45 -112.47 3.62
C ASP A 64 23.54 -113.85 2.95
N GLY A 65 22.89 -114.84 3.57
CA GLY A 65 22.77 -116.20 3.05
C GLY A 65 21.68 -116.40 1.98
N GLY A 66 20.88 -115.38 1.65
CA GLY A 66 19.87 -115.37 0.58
C GLY A 66 18.66 -116.30 0.70
N ASP A 67 18.74 -117.42 1.45
CA ASP A 67 17.65 -118.37 1.72
C ASP A 67 17.72 -118.91 3.18
N ALA A 68 18.36 -118.14 4.07
CA ALA A 68 18.56 -118.48 5.48
C ALA A 68 17.24 -118.56 6.25
N ARG A 69 16.98 -119.72 6.88
CA ARG A 69 15.71 -119.99 7.61
C ARG A 69 15.84 -119.96 9.14
N ILE A 70 17.03 -119.67 9.65
CA ILE A 70 17.32 -119.57 11.07
C ILE A 70 17.26 -118.10 11.44
N LEU A 71 16.46 -117.76 12.45
CA LEU A 71 16.38 -116.40 12.97
C LEU A 71 17.64 -116.13 13.79
N THR A 72 18.53 -115.28 13.27
CA THR A 72 19.69 -114.78 13.99
C THR A 72 19.29 -113.65 14.92
N ALA A 73 19.84 -113.67 16.14
CA ALA A 73 19.80 -112.58 17.09
C ALA A 73 21.23 -112.29 17.56
N LEU A 74 21.63 -111.03 17.48
CA LEU A 74 22.95 -110.57 17.91
C LEU A 74 22.80 -109.78 19.22
N PHE A 75 23.69 -110.04 20.16
CA PHE A 75 23.81 -109.31 21.41
C PHE A 75 25.29 -108.98 21.63
N GLY A 76 25.67 -107.71 21.69
CA GLY A 76 27.05 -107.29 21.97
C GLY A 76 27.40 -107.63 23.42
N GLY A 77 26.94 -106.79 24.34
CA GLY A 77 26.73 -107.09 25.74
C GLY A 77 27.35 -106.07 26.68
N GLY A 78 28.56 -105.58 26.39
CA GLY A 78 29.27 -104.69 27.29
C GLY A 78 30.63 -104.30 26.74
N GLY A 79 30.67 -103.24 25.97
CA GLY A 79 31.75 -102.96 25.03
C GLY A 79 31.51 -101.66 24.28
N ALA A 80 31.85 -101.64 23.02
CA ALA A 80 31.53 -100.60 22.07
C ALA A 80 31.49 -101.37 20.75
N ASP A 81 30.33 -101.96 20.52
CA ASP A 81 30.12 -103.18 19.75
C ASP A 81 29.53 -102.85 18.38
N GLN A 82 29.96 -103.57 17.36
CA GLN A 82 29.48 -103.39 15.99
C GLN A 82 28.66 -104.61 15.55
N LEU A 83 27.35 -104.45 15.49
CA LEU A 83 26.40 -105.49 15.09
C LEU A 83 25.92 -105.19 13.67
N VAL A 84 26.13 -106.12 12.72
CA VAL A 84 25.86 -105.88 11.30
C VAL A 84 25.16 -107.07 10.64
N GLY A 85 24.11 -106.81 9.87
CA GLY A 85 23.54 -107.77 8.93
C GLY A 85 22.04 -108.04 9.11
N PRO A 86 21.49 -109.05 8.41
CA PRO A 86 20.06 -109.34 8.40
C PRO A 86 19.65 -110.16 9.64
N ALA A 87 19.87 -109.59 10.84
CA ALA A 87 19.48 -110.19 12.11
C ALA A 87 18.10 -109.68 12.54
N PHE A 88 17.20 -110.58 12.96
CA PHE A 88 15.84 -110.20 13.34
C PHE A 88 15.80 -109.40 14.65
N VAL A 89 16.78 -109.61 15.52
CA VAL A 89 17.02 -108.80 16.72
C VAL A 89 18.52 -108.48 16.79
N MET A 90 18.82 -107.21 17.04
CA MET A 90 20.15 -106.73 17.44
C MET A 90 20.01 -105.97 18.76
N ASP A 91 20.96 -106.14 19.66
CA ASP A 91 20.94 -105.64 21.03
C ASP A 91 22.39 -105.27 21.37
N GLY A 92 22.73 -103.99 21.44
CA GLY A 92 24.08 -103.53 21.71
C GLY A 92 24.51 -103.93 23.11
N GLY A 93 23.92 -103.28 24.12
CA GLY A 93 23.98 -103.68 25.51
C GLY A 93 24.44 -102.56 26.44
N ALA A 94 25.75 -102.27 26.44
CA ALA A 94 26.32 -101.26 27.34
C ALA A 94 27.67 -100.72 26.84
N GLY A 95 27.69 -99.43 26.53
CA GLY A 95 28.73 -98.66 25.86
C GLY A 95 28.29 -98.27 24.45
N ASP A 96 29.07 -97.40 23.79
CA ASP A 96 28.66 -96.73 22.56
C ASP A 96 28.68 -97.70 21.36
N ASP A 97 27.53 -98.25 21.00
CA ASP A 97 27.35 -99.35 20.06
C ASP A 97 26.92 -98.88 18.65
N THR A 98 27.12 -99.72 17.64
CA THR A 98 26.75 -99.45 16.23
C THR A 98 26.02 -100.63 15.63
N LEU A 99 24.70 -100.48 15.48
CA LEU A 99 23.79 -101.48 14.94
C LEU A 99 23.38 -101.12 13.50
N LEU A 100 23.75 -101.97 12.54
CA LEU A 100 23.49 -101.76 11.12
C LEU A 100 22.63 -102.88 10.56
N GLY A 101 21.33 -102.62 10.47
CA GLY A 101 20.31 -103.44 9.84
C GLY A 101 20.60 -103.71 8.36
N ALA A 102 20.18 -104.89 7.90
CA ALA A 102 20.17 -105.22 6.47
C ALA A 102 18.86 -105.91 6.08
N ASN A 103 18.36 -105.60 4.88
CA ASN A 103 17.05 -106.04 4.40
C ASN A 103 16.83 -107.56 4.57
N LEU A 104 15.86 -107.93 5.42
CA LEU A 104 15.50 -109.34 5.65
C LEU A 104 14.84 -109.96 4.41
N THR A 105 15.12 -111.24 4.16
CA THR A 105 14.53 -112.00 3.06
C THR A 105 13.01 -112.17 3.28
N GLY A 106 12.21 -111.36 2.58
CA GLY A 106 10.76 -111.31 2.73
C GLY A 106 10.20 -109.97 3.23
N GLY A 107 11.06 -108.98 3.52
CA GLY A 107 10.63 -107.61 3.86
C GLY A 107 9.99 -107.49 5.25
N ALA A 108 10.41 -108.33 6.20
CA ALA A 108 10.11 -108.14 7.60
C ALA A 108 11.07 -107.12 8.21
N GLY A 109 10.57 -106.28 9.11
CA GLY A 109 11.42 -105.42 9.93
C GLY A 109 12.18 -106.18 11.02
N GLN A 110 13.14 -105.48 11.61
CA GLN A 110 14.09 -105.88 12.63
C GLN A 110 13.81 -105.10 13.91
N THR A 111 14.24 -105.63 15.06
CA THR A 111 14.29 -104.87 16.31
C THR A 111 15.74 -104.59 16.66
N LEU A 112 16.13 -103.32 16.65
CA LEU A 112 17.42 -102.84 17.08
C LEU A 112 17.26 -102.26 18.49
N ARG A 113 18.16 -102.63 19.41
CA ARG A 113 18.30 -102.01 20.73
C ARG A 113 19.71 -101.50 20.89
N GLY A 114 19.90 -100.23 21.25
CA GLY A 114 21.17 -99.70 21.71
C GLY A 114 21.52 -100.31 23.06
N GLY A 115 21.23 -99.60 24.14
CA GLY A 115 21.43 -100.08 25.50
C GLY A 115 21.70 -98.95 26.49
N ASP A 116 22.74 -99.09 27.31
CA ASP A 116 23.31 -97.99 28.08
C ASP A 116 24.51 -97.40 27.27
N GLY A 117 24.36 -96.34 26.48
CA GLY A 117 25.43 -95.81 25.60
C GLY A 117 24.97 -94.65 24.71
N ASP A 118 25.90 -93.97 24.03
CA ASP A 118 25.53 -93.06 22.92
C ASP A 118 25.54 -93.86 21.60
N ASP A 119 24.41 -94.48 21.22
CA ASP A 119 24.35 -95.54 20.21
C ASP A 119 23.97 -95.07 18.80
N TRP A 120 24.45 -95.77 17.76
CA TRP A 120 24.04 -95.57 16.36
C TRP A 120 23.20 -96.75 15.86
N LEU A 121 21.91 -96.51 15.62
CA LEU A 121 20.97 -97.52 15.13
C LEU A 121 20.51 -97.17 13.72
N GLN A 122 20.92 -97.98 12.74
CA GLN A 122 20.42 -97.88 11.36
C GLN A 122 19.54 -99.07 11.01
N GLY A 123 18.29 -98.80 10.63
CA GLY A 123 17.35 -99.76 10.09
C GLY A 123 17.65 -100.18 8.65
N SER A 124 16.58 -100.57 7.96
CA SER A 124 16.54 -101.19 6.65
C SER A 124 15.39 -100.61 5.82
N SER A 125 15.18 -101.08 4.58
CA SER A 125 14.06 -100.56 3.77
C SER A 125 12.72 -101.25 4.10
N ALA A 126 12.42 -101.46 5.39
CA ALA A 126 11.23 -102.12 5.91
C ALA A 126 10.85 -101.47 7.26
N GLY A 127 9.59 -101.58 7.69
CA GLY A 127 9.16 -100.98 8.97
C GLY A 127 9.83 -101.64 10.17
N ASP A 128 10.87 -101.01 10.68
CA ASP A 128 11.74 -101.48 11.74
C ASP A 128 11.32 -100.95 13.13
N THR A 129 11.97 -101.42 14.18
CA THR A 129 11.78 -100.92 15.56
C THR A 129 13.14 -100.58 16.15
N LEU A 130 13.41 -99.29 16.28
CA LEU A 130 14.65 -98.72 16.78
C LEU A 130 14.40 -98.25 18.21
N LEU A 131 15.03 -98.93 19.16
CA LEU A 131 14.99 -98.62 20.59
C LEU A 131 16.39 -98.16 20.98
N GLY A 132 16.61 -96.91 21.36
CA GLY A 132 17.92 -96.42 21.80
C GLY A 132 18.31 -97.03 23.14
N GLY A 133 18.03 -96.32 24.22
CA GLY A 133 18.00 -96.84 25.59
C GLY A 133 18.25 -95.75 26.61
N ALA A 134 19.51 -95.53 26.96
CA ALA A 134 19.96 -94.53 27.91
C ALA A 134 21.30 -93.92 27.48
N GLY A 135 21.23 -92.70 26.94
CA GLY A 135 22.33 -91.93 26.37
C GLY A 135 21.80 -91.00 25.27
N ASN A 136 22.65 -90.60 24.33
CA ASN A 136 22.22 -89.72 23.23
C ASN A 136 22.26 -90.50 21.92
N ASP A 137 21.14 -91.15 21.57
CA ASP A 137 21.10 -92.13 20.49
C ASP A 137 20.77 -91.49 19.14
N THR A 138 21.42 -91.98 18.08
CA THR A 138 21.12 -91.59 16.69
C THR A 138 20.38 -92.70 15.97
N LEU A 139 19.12 -92.41 15.59
CA LEU A 139 18.20 -93.38 14.99
C LEU A 139 17.97 -93.06 13.50
N VAL A 140 18.27 -94.01 12.62
CA VAL A 140 18.15 -93.88 11.16
C VAL A 140 17.33 -95.04 10.61
N GLY A 141 16.01 -94.92 10.53
CA GLY A 141 15.15 -96.01 10.05
C GLY A 141 15.35 -96.36 8.57
N LEU A 142 15.64 -95.34 7.74
CA LEU A 142 15.58 -95.37 6.27
C LEU A 142 14.12 -95.36 5.76
N ALA A 143 13.85 -96.03 4.64
CA ALA A 143 12.53 -96.01 4.00
C ALA A 143 11.63 -97.12 4.56
N GLY A 144 10.51 -96.74 5.17
CA GLY A 144 9.68 -97.66 5.92
C GLY A 144 8.65 -96.96 6.81
N ALA A 145 7.84 -97.76 7.48
CA ALA A 145 6.96 -97.28 8.55
C ALA A 145 7.57 -97.73 9.88
N ASP A 146 8.55 -96.97 10.35
CA ASP A 146 9.40 -97.35 11.49
C ASP A 146 8.77 -96.97 12.83
N THR A 147 9.28 -97.58 13.90
CA THR A 147 8.97 -97.21 15.28
C THR A 147 10.22 -96.74 15.98
N TYR A 148 10.20 -95.50 16.48
CA TYR A 148 11.30 -94.85 17.18
C TYR A 148 10.97 -94.68 18.67
N ASP A 149 11.90 -95.10 19.53
CA ASP A 149 11.87 -94.96 20.99
C ASP A 149 13.32 -94.72 21.42
N GLY A 150 13.79 -93.46 21.44
CA GLY A 150 15.16 -93.12 21.86
C GLY A 150 15.40 -93.54 23.31
N GLY A 151 14.70 -92.91 24.24
CA GLY A 151 14.47 -93.46 25.58
C GLY A 151 14.74 -92.45 26.68
N ALA A 152 16.00 -92.31 27.08
CA ALA A 152 16.41 -91.43 28.16
C ALA A 152 17.72 -90.70 27.83
N ASP A 153 17.73 -89.40 28.12
CA ASP A 153 18.71 -88.37 27.75
C ASP A 153 18.30 -87.59 26.46
N PHE A 154 19.07 -87.49 25.37
CA PHE A 154 18.69 -86.66 24.20
C PHE A 154 18.88 -87.40 22.88
N ASP A 155 17.77 -87.75 22.22
CA ASP A 155 17.82 -88.65 21.06
C ASP A 155 17.44 -87.95 19.74
N THR A 156 18.17 -88.28 18.68
CA THR A 156 18.04 -87.69 17.34
C THR A 156 17.58 -88.73 16.31
N ILE A 157 16.46 -88.48 15.65
CA ILE A 157 16.12 -89.13 14.37
C ILE A 157 16.88 -88.41 13.26
N LEU A 158 17.72 -89.12 12.51
CA LEU A 158 18.51 -88.54 11.42
C LEU A 158 17.95 -88.96 10.04
N LEU A 159 17.54 -87.94 9.28
CA LEU A 159 17.05 -88.02 7.90
C LEU A 159 18.11 -87.44 6.95
N ARG A 160 18.31 -88.07 5.78
CA ARG A 160 19.38 -87.70 4.83
C ARG A 160 18.89 -87.60 3.40
N GLY A 161 19.25 -86.50 2.73
CA GLY A 161 19.09 -86.27 1.29
C GLY A 161 20.29 -86.78 0.47
N THR A 162 20.54 -86.12 -0.67
CA THR A 162 21.58 -86.50 -1.65
C THR A 162 22.33 -85.27 -2.17
N ASP A 163 23.48 -85.47 -2.83
CA ASP A 163 24.23 -84.40 -3.50
C ASP A 163 23.53 -83.79 -4.75
N ASN A 164 22.19 -83.85 -4.86
CA ASN A 164 21.38 -83.30 -5.95
C ASN A 164 20.17 -82.59 -5.35
N ALA A 165 19.70 -81.52 -6.03
CA ALA A 165 18.48 -80.79 -5.69
C ALA A 165 17.29 -81.72 -5.36
N ASP A 166 17.03 -81.89 -4.06
CA ASP A 166 16.03 -82.74 -3.46
C ASP A 166 14.80 -81.91 -3.03
N VAL A 167 13.66 -82.59 -2.92
CA VAL A 167 12.43 -82.02 -2.33
C VAL A 167 12.14 -82.82 -1.06
N PHE A 168 12.32 -82.17 0.08
CA PHE A 168 12.18 -82.76 1.41
C PHE A 168 10.96 -82.16 2.11
N ASP A 169 10.08 -83.01 2.64
CA ASP A 169 8.93 -82.57 3.44
C ASP A 169 8.94 -83.34 4.76
N VAL A 170 8.97 -82.65 5.90
CA VAL A 170 9.02 -83.25 7.25
C VAL A 170 7.90 -82.68 8.10
N ARG A 171 7.06 -83.56 8.64
CA ARG A 171 5.89 -83.18 9.41
C ARG A 171 5.69 -84.02 10.66
N GLN A 172 5.76 -83.39 11.84
CA GLN A 172 5.23 -84.01 13.06
C GLN A 172 3.71 -83.80 13.10
N THR A 173 2.93 -84.86 12.82
CA THR A 173 1.46 -84.80 12.78
C THR A 173 0.82 -85.00 14.15
N SER A 174 1.55 -85.56 15.12
CA SER A 174 1.14 -85.66 16.53
C SER A 174 2.33 -86.03 17.42
N ALA A 175 2.14 -86.02 18.74
CA ALA A 175 3.09 -86.50 19.74
C ALA A 175 3.55 -87.97 19.54
N THR A 176 2.90 -88.72 18.64
CA THR A 176 3.20 -90.13 18.33
C THR A 176 3.44 -90.39 16.84
N ALA A 177 3.55 -89.37 15.99
CA ALA A 177 3.67 -89.58 14.54
C ALA A 177 4.56 -88.55 13.84
N LEU A 178 5.51 -89.04 13.05
CA LEU A 178 6.39 -88.29 12.16
C LEU A 178 6.20 -88.78 10.73
N GLU A 179 5.75 -87.90 9.85
CA GLU A 179 5.74 -88.12 8.41
C GLU A 179 6.97 -87.44 7.80
N HIS A 180 7.66 -88.11 6.88
CA HIS A 180 8.66 -87.45 6.05
C HIS A 180 8.58 -87.94 4.61
N SER A 181 9.08 -87.15 3.67
CA SER A 181 9.22 -87.57 2.28
C SER A 181 10.50 -87.02 1.64
N LEU A 182 11.11 -87.86 0.81
CA LEU A 182 12.22 -87.52 -0.08
C LEU A 182 11.77 -87.77 -1.52
N GLY A 183 11.69 -86.72 -2.33
CA GLY A 183 11.23 -86.83 -3.72
C GLY A 183 9.76 -87.26 -3.88
N GLY A 184 8.91 -86.99 -2.87
CA GLY A 184 7.47 -87.26 -2.90
C GLY A 184 7.04 -88.69 -2.53
N VAL A 185 7.94 -89.52 -1.99
CA VAL A 185 7.58 -90.80 -1.35
C VAL A 185 7.41 -90.56 0.14
N ILE A 186 6.18 -90.68 0.66
CA ILE A 186 5.86 -90.41 2.07
C ILE A 186 6.01 -91.68 2.91
N ASP A 187 6.80 -91.58 3.97
CA ASP A 187 6.95 -92.58 5.03
C ASP A 187 6.34 -92.07 6.35
N THR A 188 5.41 -92.84 6.91
CA THR A 188 4.67 -92.51 8.15
C THR A 188 5.20 -93.35 9.31
N ASN A 189 5.86 -92.70 10.26
CA ASN A 189 6.59 -93.32 11.36
C ASN A 189 5.86 -93.14 12.69
N LEU A 190 6.00 -94.14 13.56
CA LEU A 190 5.47 -94.15 14.92
C LEU A 190 6.53 -93.66 15.91
N LEU A 191 6.22 -92.64 16.68
CA LEU A 191 7.05 -92.15 17.78
C LEU A 191 6.50 -92.68 19.12
N VAL A 192 7.38 -93.08 20.02
CA VAL A 192 7.06 -93.11 21.45
C VAL A 192 7.13 -91.67 21.97
N ALA A 193 6.07 -91.21 22.63
CA ALA A 193 5.89 -89.79 22.92
C ALA A 193 6.79 -89.31 24.08
N GLY A 194 7.68 -88.36 23.79
CA GLY A 194 8.60 -87.77 24.78
C GLY A 194 9.78 -88.66 25.15
N THR A 195 10.27 -89.43 24.17
CA THR A 195 11.49 -90.26 24.23
C THR A 195 12.38 -90.04 22.99
N VAL A 196 12.16 -88.94 22.27
CA VAL A 196 12.94 -88.45 21.13
C VAL A 196 12.78 -86.93 21.14
N GLU A 197 13.88 -86.21 21.04
CA GLU A 197 13.90 -84.74 21.20
C GLU A 197 14.14 -84.03 19.86
N GLU A 198 14.82 -84.65 18.91
CA GLU A 198 15.22 -84.03 17.65
C GLU A 198 14.89 -84.87 16.40
N VAL A 199 14.48 -84.19 15.33
CA VAL A 199 14.59 -84.67 13.96
C VAL A 199 15.61 -83.80 13.23
N ARG A 200 16.71 -84.41 12.80
CA ARG A 200 17.79 -83.76 12.06
C ARG A 200 17.71 -84.14 10.58
N VAL A 201 17.58 -83.16 9.71
CA VAL A 201 17.65 -83.29 8.25
C VAL A 201 19.03 -82.82 7.80
N GLU A 202 19.77 -83.68 7.09
CA GLU A 202 20.99 -83.30 6.37
C GLU A 202 20.67 -83.41 4.87
N ALA A 203 20.55 -82.27 4.17
CA ALA A 203 20.01 -82.20 2.82
C ALA A 203 21.07 -82.61 1.77
N GLY A 204 22.13 -81.81 1.59
CA GLY A 204 23.28 -82.17 0.73
C GLY A 204 23.92 -80.98 0.01
N ASP A 205 24.85 -81.24 -0.91
CA ASP A 205 25.48 -80.20 -1.75
C ASP A 205 24.53 -79.68 -2.89
N GLY A 206 23.27 -80.12 -2.91
CA GLY A 206 22.27 -79.78 -3.93
C GLY A 206 21.43 -78.57 -3.51
N GLY A 207 20.92 -77.80 -4.49
CA GLY A 207 20.00 -76.70 -4.19
C GLY A 207 18.62 -77.22 -3.84
N ASP A 208 18.38 -77.40 -2.54
CA ASP A 208 17.33 -78.22 -1.98
C ASP A 208 16.10 -77.40 -1.56
N LEU A 209 14.93 -78.03 -1.65
CA LEU A 209 13.65 -77.46 -1.23
C LEU A 209 13.13 -78.23 -0.02
N ILE A 210 13.33 -77.67 1.17
CA ILE A 210 12.95 -78.30 2.44
C ILE A 210 11.68 -77.62 2.98
N ARG A 211 10.68 -78.41 3.37
CA ARG A 211 9.53 -77.95 4.16
C ARG A 211 9.50 -78.66 5.50
N VAL A 212 9.32 -77.89 6.58
CA VAL A 212 9.13 -78.39 7.95
C VAL A 212 7.79 -77.92 8.51
N ARG A 213 7.08 -78.81 9.21
CA ARG A 213 5.79 -78.51 9.85
C ARG A 213 5.64 -79.27 11.17
N THR A 214 5.28 -78.56 12.24
CA THR A 214 4.82 -79.14 13.51
C THR A 214 3.36 -78.77 13.67
N ALA A 215 2.54 -79.63 14.28
CA ALA A 215 1.11 -79.34 14.47
C ALA A 215 0.86 -78.46 15.71
N ASP A 216 0.01 -77.43 15.59
CA ASP A 216 -0.38 -76.46 16.63
C ASP A 216 -0.62 -77.08 18.03
N GLU A 217 -1.33 -78.22 18.11
CA GLU A 217 -1.62 -78.94 19.36
C GLU A 217 -0.36 -79.33 20.18
N LEU A 218 0.83 -79.32 19.55
CA LEU A 218 2.12 -79.64 20.15
C LEU A 218 2.86 -78.40 20.70
N PHE A 219 2.58 -77.20 20.19
CA PHE A 219 3.12 -75.94 20.74
C PHE A 219 2.61 -75.68 22.16
N ASP A 220 1.35 -76.06 22.42
CA ASP A 220 0.73 -76.11 23.76
C ASP A 220 1.40 -77.14 24.72
N ASN A 221 2.18 -78.09 24.19
CA ASN A 221 2.79 -79.21 24.93
C ASN A 221 4.24 -79.50 24.48
N PRO A 222 5.18 -78.55 24.64
CA PRO A 222 6.50 -78.60 23.98
C PRO A 222 7.38 -79.80 24.39
N GLY A 223 7.10 -80.46 25.51
CA GLY A 223 7.76 -81.71 25.92
C GLY A 223 7.29 -82.97 25.17
N GLN A 224 6.48 -82.82 24.11
CA GLN A 224 6.06 -83.88 23.19
C GLN A 224 6.29 -83.50 21.72
N ALA A 225 6.83 -82.31 21.48
CA ALA A 225 7.15 -81.80 20.17
C ALA A 225 8.64 -82.04 19.89
N LEU A 226 8.97 -82.33 18.63
CA LEU A 226 10.33 -82.54 18.17
C LEU A 226 10.96 -81.20 17.80
N ARG A 227 12.21 -80.97 18.20
CA ARG A 227 13.06 -79.97 17.56
C ARG A 227 13.30 -80.41 16.12
N MET A 228 12.99 -79.54 15.17
CA MET A 228 13.41 -79.67 13.78
C MET A 228 14.76 -79.00 13.61
N THR A 229 15.77 -79.76 13.20
CA THR A 229 17.08 -79.23 12.81
C THR A 229 17.30 -79.52 11.32
N VAL A 230 17.58 -78.51 10.51
CA VAL A 230 17.88 -78.68 9.07
C VAL A 230 19.28 -78.15 8.78
N VAL A 231 20.08 -78.94 8.08
CA VAL A 231 21.32 -78.50 7.45
C VAL A 231 21.09 -78.61 5.95
N GLY A 232 21.18 -77.48 5.24
CA GLY A 232 21.16 -77.46 3.76
C GLY A 232 22.45 -78.07 3.22
N GLY A 233 23.46 -77.23 2.95
CA GLY A 233 24.76 -77.75 2.52
C GLY A 233 25.90 -76.74 2.39
N ASP A 234 26.40 -76.59 1.16
CA ASP A 234 27.42 -75.62 0.77
C ASP A 234 26.78 -74.21 0.68
N ASP A 235 27.47 -73.17 1.13
CA ASP A 235 26.98 -71.76 1.29
C ASP A 235 26.51 -71.07 -0.04
N PHE A 236 26.38 -71.84 -1.12
CA PHE A 236 26.02 -71.42 -2.47
C PHE A 236 25.11 -72.44 -3.19
N ALA A 237 24.59 -73.45 -2.48
CA ALA A 237 23.79 -74.54 -3.04
C ALA A 237 22.45 -74.04 -3.62
N GLN A 238 21.92 -72.96 -3.05
CA GLN A 238 20.62 -72.32 -3.33
C GLN A 238 19.46 -72.96 -2.58
N ASP A 239 19.70 -73.29 -1.30
CA ASP A 239 18.77 -73.98 -0.43
C ASP A 239 17.64 -73.07 0.06
N ARG A 240 16.41 -73.56 -0.10
CA ARG A 240 15.18 -72.88 0.31
C ARG A 240 14.46 -73.70 1.37
N LEU A 241 14.39 -73.16 2.58
CA LEU A 241 13.60 -73.70 3.67
C LEU A 241 12.22 -73.03 3.73
N ILE A 242 11.20 -73.82 4.00
CA ILE A 242 9.84 -73.37 4.26
C ILE A 242 9.44 -73.87 5.64
N VAL A 243 9.15 -72.94 6.54
CA VAL A 243 8.60 -73.24 7.86
C VAL A 243 7.10 -72.96 7.81
N VAL A 244 6.28 -73.99 8.04
CA VAL A 244 4.83 -73.81 8.10
C VAL A 244 4.39 -73.56 9.54
N ASP A 245 3.73 -72.42 9.75
CA ASP A 245 3.02 -72.05 10.98
C ASP A 245 1.53 -72.39 10.78
N ASP A 246 0.92 -73.07 11.75
CA ASP A 246 -0.52 -73.40 11.76
C ASP A 246 -1.29 -72.73 12.92
N GLY A 247 -0.68 -71.73 13.59
CA GLY A 247 -1.23 -70.97 14.71
C GLY A 247 -1.35 -69.46 14.47
N THR A 248 -1.43 -68.66 15.56
CA THR A 248 -1.44 -67.19 15.50
C THR A 248 -0.41 -66.58 16.46
N ASP A 249 0.55 -65.85 15.90
CA ASP A 249 1.46 -64.89 16.58
C ASP A 249 2.40 -65.47 17.67
N ASP A 250 2.96 -66.69 17.52
CA ASP A 250 3.98 -67.22 18.45
C ASP A 250 5.39 -67.43 17.84
N LEU A 251 5.49 -67.39 16.51
CA LEU A 251 6.73 -67.46 15.75
C LEU A 251 7.70 -66.30 16.09
N THR A 252 8.86 -66.60 16.67
CA THR A 252 9.99 -65.65 16.76
C THR A 252 11.18 -66.18 15.97
N VAL A 253 11.73 -65.35 15.08
CA VAL A 253 12.86 -65.67 14.22
C VAL A 253 14.12 -64.97 14.74
N TYR A 254 15.21 -65.71 14.88
CA TYR A 254 16.54 -65.19 15.19
C TYR A 254 17.54 -65.61 14.10
N HIS A 255 17.92 -64.67 13.23
CA HIS A 255 19.02 -64.88 12.30
C HIS A 255 20.38 -64.55 12.95
N LYS A 256 21.39 -65.40 12.70
CA LYS A 256 22.74 -65.29 13.25
C LYS A 256 23.84 -65.47 12.18
N GLY A 257 23.66 -64.84 11.03
CA GLY A 257 24.68 -64.68 9.98
C GLY A 257 25.26 -63.26 9.93
N ALA A 258 26.50 -63.13 9.47
CA ALA A 258 27.13 -61.82 9.20
C ALA A 258 27.76 -61.75 7.80
N ILE A 259 27.62 -62.82 7.02
CA ILE A 259 28.08 -62.97 5.64
C ILE A 259 26.90 -63.57 4.86
N PRO A 260 26.52 -63.01 3.70
CA PRO A 260 25.43 -63.52 2.86
C PRO A 260 25.67 -64.97 2.45
N GLY A 261 24.62 -65.80 2.44
CA GLY A 261 24.69 -67.24 2.22
C GLY A 261 25.28 -68.05 3.38
N THR A 262 25.66 -67.41 4.50
CA THR A 262 26.14 -68.14 5.69
C THR A 262 25.37 -67.68 6.92
N GLY A 263 24.50 -68.54 7.45
CA GLY A 263 23.62 -68.20 8.56
C GLY A 263 23.15 -69.40 9.34
N THR A 264 22.87 -69.17 10.62
CA THR A 264 21.95 -70.01 11.37
C THR A 264 20.65 -69.23 11.56
N VAL A 265 19.53 -69.80 11.15
CA VAL A 265 18.19 -69.29 11.44
C VAL A 265 17.60 -70.15 12.56
N VAL A 266 17.15 -69.51 13.62
CA VAL A 266 16.50 -70.19 14.75
C VAL A 266 15.05 -69.74 14.84
N VAL A 267 14.13 -70.68 15.00
CA VAL A 267 12.69 -70.42 15.02
C VAL A 267 12.04 -71.07 16.24
N GLY A 268 11.29 -70.28 17.01
CA GLY A 268 10.51 -70.72 18.15
C GLY A 268 10.02 -69.55 19.01
N PRO A 269 9.22 -69.80 20.06
CA PRO A 269 8.76 -68.76 20.97
C PRO A 269 9.93 -68.27 21.84
N ALA A 270 10.07 -66.94 21.96
CA ALA A 270 11.23 -66.17 22.43
C ALA A 270 11.78 -66.41 23.87
N ASN A 271 11.53 -67.57 24.47
CA ASN A 271 11.90 -67.91 25.85
C ASN A 271 11.88 -69.42 26.18
N ALA A 272 11.83 -70.32 25.17
CA ALA A 272 11.81 -71.77 25.36
C ALA A 272 12.87 -72.52 24.54
N GLU A 273 14.14 -72.41 24.95
CA GLU A 273 15.29 -73.08 24.32
C GLU A 273 15.14 -74.59 23.96
N PRO A 274 14.39 -75.46 24.70
CA PRO A 274 14.16 -76.84 24.23
C PRO A 274 13.33 -76.96 22.95
N PHE A 275 12.58 -75.93 22.54
CA PHE A 275 11.71 -75.91 21.36
C PHE A 275 12.23 -74.98 20.24
N GLU A 276 13.47 -74.49 20.36
CA GLU A 276 14.14 -73.76 19.28
C GLU A 276 14.53 -74.73 18.15
N ASN A 277 13.88 -74.57 16.99
CA ASN A 277 14.27 -75.20 15.72
C ASN A 277 15.50 -74.50 15.15
N VAL A 278 16.43 -75.24 14.57
CA VAL A 278 17.75 -74.72 14.16
C VAL A 278 18.04 -75.08 12.71
N PHE A 279 18.30 -74.06 11.89
CA PHE A 279 18.53 -74.22 10.45
C PHE A 279 19.90 -73.63 10.09
N GLU A 280 20.78 -74.40 9.45
CA GLU A 280 22.17 -74.04 9.11
C GLU A 280 22.45 -74.28 7.63
N GLY A 281 23.20 -73.38 6.98
CA GLY A 281 23.51 -73.48 5.55
C GLY A 281 22.26 -73.42 4.67
N ILE A 282 21.42 -72.40 4.92
CA ILE A 282 20.20 -72.13 4.15
C ILE A 282 20.33 -70.73 3.56
N GLU A 283 20.11 -70.59 2.25
CA GLU A 283 20.21 -69.30 1.57
C GLU A 283 18.93 -68.47 1.62
N ALA A 284 17.75 -69.11 1.61
CA ALA A 284 16.44 -68.44 1.70
C ALA A 284 15.51 -69.18 2.69
N VAL A 285 14.86 -68.44 3.59
CA VAL A 285 13.87 -69.00 4.54
C VAL A 285 12.55 -68.29 4.36
N GLN A 286 11.46 -69.06 4.21
CA GLN A 286 10.13 -68.50 4.03
C GLN A 286 9.12 -69.11 5.00
N PHE A 287 8.14 -68.30 5.39
CA PHE A 287 7.07 -68.67 6.31
C PHE A 287 5.73 -68.73 5.61
N ALA A 288 4.96 -69.80 5.80
CA ALA A 288 3.66 -70.00 5.18
C ALA A 288 2.64 -70.62 6.14
N ASP A 289 1.36 -70.42 5.85
CA ASP A 289 0.20 -71.00 6.52
C ASP A 289 0.01 -72.49 6.13
N GLU A 290 -1.01 -73.13 6.70
CA GLU A 290 -1.27 -74.54 6.42
C GLU A 290 -1.72 -74.84 4.98
N ASN A 291 -2.01 -73.81 4.17
CA ASN A 291 -2.42 -73.84 2.76
C ASN A 291 -1.28 -73.52 1.78
N GLY A 292 -0.08 -73.13 2.27
CA GLY A 292 1.07 -72.70 1.46
C GLY A 292 1.12 -71.21 1.14
N GLN A 293 0.16 -70.45 1.65
CA GLN A 293 0.11 -68.99 1.52
C GLN A 293 1.08 -68.38 2.53
N PRO A 294 1.96 -67.43 2.19
CA PRO A 294 2.81 -66.74 3.14
C PRO A 294 1.99 -66.13 4.25
N LEU A 295 2.65 -65.86 5.37
CA LEU A 295 2.02 -65.19 6.51
C LEU A 295 1.63 -63.72 6.24
N ASN A 296 1.58 -63.27 4.96
CA ASN A 296 0.64 -62.28 4.45
C ASN A 296 0.36 -62.42 2.91
N ASP A 297 -0.32 -63.48 2.44
CA ASP A 297 -0.51 -63.72 0.97
C ASP A 297 -1.74 -63.16 0.24
N THR A 298 -1.51 -62.74 -1.03
CA THR A 298 -1.83 -63.46 -2.32
C THR A 298 -1.07 -62.83 -3.52
N GLY A 299 -0.17 -63.45 -4.34
CA GLY A 299 0.52 -64.78 -4.33
C GLY A 299 1.35 -65.06 -5.63
N ASP A 300 1.83 -66.31 -5.85
CA ASP A 300 2.65 -66.84 -7.00
C ASP A 300 4.17 -66.37 -7.05
N ASN A 301 5.11 -66.71 -7.98
CA ASN A 301 5.63 -68.02 -8.49
C ASN A 301 7.00 -68.08 -9.33
N ALA A 302 8.14 -67.33 -9.12
CA ALA A 302 9.48 -67.77 -9.68
C ALA A 302 10.90 -67.44 -9.06
N ARG A 303 11.58 -68.49 -8.57
CA ARG A 303 12.88 -69.07 -8.99
C ARG A 303 14.17 -68.21 -9.13
N LEU A 304 15.19 -68.52 -8.31
CA LEU A 304 16.52 -67.87 -8.18
C LEU A 304 17.48 -67.85 -9.44
N ILE A 305 18.31 -66.80 -9.50
CA ILE A 305 19.72 -66.68 -9.98
C ILE A 305 20.42 -65.72 -9.00
N VAL A 306 21.72 -65.85 -8.74
CA VAL A 306 22.42 -65.05 -7.72
C VAL A 306 22.43 -63.55 -8.07
N PHE A 307 21.78 -62.74 -7.22
CA PHE A 307 21.77 -61.27 -7.25
C PHE A 307 22.74 -60.67 -6.22
N LEU A 308 22.63 -59.37 -5.93
CA LEU A 308 23.46 -58.73 -4.92
C LEU A 308 23.13 -59.27 -3.51
N PRO A 309 24.07 -59.24 -2.55
CA PRO A 309 23.77 -59.54 -1.17
C PRO A 309 22.61 -58.74 -0.57
N ASP A 310 21.58 -59.43 -0.09
CA ASP A 310 20.66 -58.81 0.87
C ASP A 310 21.21 -58.91 2.29
N PRO A 311 21.36 -57.78 3.01
CA PRO A 311 21.66 -57.80 4.43
C PRO A 311 20.43 -57.91 5.33
N TYR A 312 19.21 -57.95 4.77
CA TYR A 312 17.96 -57.84 5.52
C TYR A 312 16.98 -59.01 5.40
N GLU A 313 16.96 -59.78 4.29
CA GLU A 313 16.44 -61.15 3.95
C GLU A 313 15.35 -61.86 4.82
N ALA A 314 15.18 -61.52 6.08
CA ALA A 314 14.13 -62.00 6.98
C ALA A 314 12.98 -60.99 7.15
N ASN A 315 12.83 -60.02 6.24
CA ASN A 315 11.82 -58.97 6.29
C ASN A 315 10.63 -59.17 5.34
N ASP A 316 10.38 -60.43 4.96
CA ASP A 316 9.23 -60.95 4.19
C ASP A 316 7.85 -60.63 4.78
N ASP A 317 7.79 -60.18 6.04
CA ASP A 317 6.55 -59.83 6.70
C ASP A 317 6.63 -58.53 7.52
N ARG A 318 5.49 -57.84 7.60
CA ARG A 318 5.30 -56.56 8.29
C ARG A 318 5.69 -56.59 9.78
N PHE A 319 5.57 -57.71 10.48
CA PHE A 319 5.92 -57.84 11.89
C PHE A 319 7.44 -57.95 12.12
N VAL A 320 8.19 -58.46 11.14
CA VAL A 320 9.67 -58.55 11.13
C VAL A 320 10.34 -57.43 10.31
N ALA A 321 9.54 -56.57 9.68
CA ALA A 321 9.94 -55.45 8.84
C ALA A 321 11.19 -54.68 9.31
N THR A 322 12.11 -54.46 8.36
CA THR A 322 13.39 -53.79 8.59
C THR A 322 13.18 -52.36 9.06
N HIS A 323 13.57 -52.07 10.30
CA HIS A 323 13.39 -50.75 10.92
C HIS A 323 14.49 -49.79 10.48
N LEU A 324 14.21 -49.01 9.43
CA LEU A 324 15.11 -48.01 8.85
C LEU A 324 15.25 -46.73 9.70
N GLY A 325 14.42 -46.58 10.73
CA GLY A 325 14.53 -45.55 11.75
C GLY A 325 13.70 -44.30 11.47
N ALA A 326 14.25 -43.15 11.87
CA ALA A 326 13.59 -41.85 11.86
C ALA A 326 14.58 -40.76 11.40
N ASN A 327 15.11 -40.91 10.18
CA ASN A 327 15.97 -39.92 9.54
C ASN A 327 15.17 -39.15 8.47
N GLU A 328 15.60 -37.93 8.18
CA GLU A 328 15.03 -37.08 7.12
C GLU A 328 15.22 -37.67 5.72
N THR A 329 16.29 -38.45 5.52
CA THR A 329 16.53 -39.26 4.32
C THR A 329 17.11 -40.61 4.70
N VAL A 330 16.61 -41.66 4.06
CA VAL A 330 17.01 -43.06 4.25
C VAL A 330 17.27 -43.67 2.88
N ASN A 331 18.45 -44.25 2.68
CA ASN A 331 18.82 -44.93 1.44
C ASN A 331 19.27 -46.37 1.75
N THR A 332 18.72 -47.36 1.07
CA THR A 332 19.15 -48.77 1.11
C THR A 332 19.23 -49.37 -0.30
N THR A 333 19.96 -50.47 -0.44
CA THR A 333 20.10 -51.24 -1.70
C THR A 333 19.86 -52.70 -1.36
N GLN A 334 18.86 -53.29 -1.99
CA GLN A 334 18.28 -54.59 -1.64
C GLN A 334 18.01 -55.38 -2.94
N ASN A 335 17.47 -56.58 -2.83
CA ASN A 335 17.00 -57.35 -3.99
C ASN A 335 15.79 -58.21 -3.62
N ILE A 336 14.88 -58.43 -4.58
CA ILE A 336 13.81 -59.41 -4.43
C ILE A 336 14.23 -60.71 -5.12
N SER A 337 14.52 -61.76 -4.35
CA SER A 337 14.85 -63.13 -4.76
C SER A 337 14.79 -64.11 -3.57
N PRO A 338 14.12 -65.28 -3.67
CA PRO A 338 13.55 -65.90 -4.87
C PRO A 338 12.04 -65.68 -5.00
N GLY A 339 11.56 -65.54 -6.23
CA GLY A 339 10.13 -65.75 -6.50
C GLY A 339 9.68 -67.19 -6.17
N GLY A 340 8.36 -67.41 -6.12
CA GLY A 340 7.75 -68.68 -5.71
C GLY A 340 7.82 -69.89 -6.66
N VAL A 341 7.06 -70.92 -6.34
CA VAL A 341 6.99 -72.20 -7.09
C VAL A 341 5.61 -72.86 -6.95
N SER A 342 4.96 -73.20 -8.06
CA SER A 342 3.64 -73.86 -8.04
C SER A 342 3.73 -75.36 -7.69
N ASN A 343 2.88 -75.79 -6.75
CA ASN A 343 2.66 -77.15 -6.25
C ASN A 343 3.89 -78.09 -6.27
N PRO A 344 4.99 -77.76 -5.54
CA PRO A 344 6.20 -78.57 -5.57
C PRO A 344 6.14 -79.82 -4.70
N PHE A 345 5.32 -79.81 -3.63
CA PHE A 345 5.13 -80.97 -2.74
C PHE A 345 4.02 -81.94 -3.20
N GLY A 346 3.26 -81.58 -4.26
CA GLY A 346 2.24 -82.44 -4.86
C GLY A 346 0.89 -82.48 -4.12
N ASP A 347 0.74 -81.70 -3.06
CA ASP A 347 -0.46 -81.56 -2.22
C ASP A 347 -1.46 -80.51 -2.72
N GLY A 348 -1.05 -79.66 -3.66
CA GLY A 348 -1.84 -78.56 -4.22
C GLY A 348 -1.49 -77.18 -3.65
N GLN A 349 -0.43 -77.07 -2.86
CA GLN A 349 0.02 -75.81 -2.25
C GLN A 349 1.09 -75.15 -3.12
N ASP A 350 0.77 -73.98 -3.68
CA ASP A 350 1.74 -73.12 -4.33
C ASP A 350 2.57 -72.37 -3.26
N ILE A 351 3.85 -72.09 -3.53
CA ILE A 351 4.75 -71.34 -2.62
C ILE A 351 4.95 -69.93 -3.21
N PRO A 352 4.82 -68.84 -2.46
CA PRO A 352 4.92 -67.43 -2.92
C PRO A 352 6.34 -66.96 -3.29
N GLY A 353 6.43 -65.78 -3.90
CA GLY A 353 7.67 -65.02 -4.01
C GLY A 353 8.12 -64.33 -2.73
N ASP A 354 9.32 -63.76 -2.82
CA ASP A 354 9.94 -62.86 -1.86
C ASP A 354 9.33 -61.44 -1.93
N GLU A 355 9.30 -60.75 -0.78
CA GLU A 355 8.75 -59.42 -0.57
C GLU A 355 9.52 -58.68 0.53
N ASP A 356 9.64 -57.37 0.42
CA ASP A 356 10.49 -56.56 1.30
C ASP A 356 9.66 -55.57 2.13
N TRP A 357 9.56 -55.78 3.45
CA TRP A 357 8.90 -54.83 4.35
C TRP A 357 9.90 -53.92 5.08
N PHE A 358 9.66 -52.61 5.00
CA PHE A 358 10.42 -51.58 5.71
C PHE A 358 9.53 -50.77 6.64
N ARG A 359 10.03 -50.51 7.85
CA ARG A 359 9.36 -49.68 8.86
C ARG A 359 10.07 -48.34 9.02
N VAL A 360 9.34 -47.25 8.84
CA VAL A 360 9.81 -45.86 9.02
C VAL A 360 8.96 -45.11 10.04
N ILE A 361 9.56 -44.15 10.75
CA ILE A 361 8.87 -43.24 11.67
C ILE A 361 9.02 -41.81 11.15
N ALA A 362 7.90 -41.12 10.94
CA ALA A 362 7.90 -39.73 10.50
C ALA A 362 8.51 -38.82 11.58
N THR A 363 9.56 -38.08 11.24
CA THR A 363 10.20 -37.10 12.12
C THR A 363 9.41 -35.80 12.19
N ALA A 364 8.84 -35.36 11.06
CA ALA A 364 8.12 -34.11 10.90
C ALA A 364 6.72 -34.36 10.31
N THR A 365 5.78 -33.49 10.67
CA THR A 365 4.48 -33.41 10.01
C THR A 365 4.67 -32.72 8.67
N GLY A 366 4.28 -33.37 7.58
CA GLY A 366 4.55 -32.92 6.22
C GLY A 366 4.28 -34.04 5.22
N THR A 367 5.28 -34.39 4.43
CA THR A 367 5.21 -35.47 3.44
C THR A 367 6.18 -36.60 3.77
N LEU A 368 5.82 -37.82 3.37
CA LEU A 368 6.74 -38.93 3.19
C LEU A 368 6.75 -39.28 1.70
N ASP A 369 7.91 -39.21 1.09
CA ASP A 369 8.19 -39.56 -0.31
C ASP A 369 8.99 -40.86 -0.32
N PHE A 370 8.45 -41.88 -0.96
CA PHE A 370 9.08 -43.18 -1.16
C PHE A 370 9.39 -43.30 -2.65
N SER A 371 10.66 -43.43 -3.00
CA SER A 371 11.13 -43.67 -4.37
C SER A 371 11.92 -44.99 -4.40
N VAL A 372 11.62 -45.84 -5.37
CA VAL A 372 12.35 -47.08 -5.66
C VAL A 372 13.00 -46.95 -7.03
N PHE A 373 14.31 -47.24 -7.10
CA PHE A 373 15.12 -47.10 -8.32
C PHE A 373 15.84 -48.40 -8.70
N PHE A 374 16.02 -48.66 -9.99
CA PHE A 374 16.51 -49.95 -10.49
C PHE A 374 17.92 -49.93 -11.10
N GLU A 375 18.64 -51.07 -11.02
CA GLU A 375 19.92 -51.28 -11.71
C GLU A 375 19.75 -52.21 -12.93
N GLU A 376 19.86 -51.65 -14.15
CA GLU A 376 19.78 -52.43 -15.40
C GLU A 376 20.92 -53.46 -15.51
N VAL A 377 20.60 -54.77 -15.41
CA VAL A 377 21.57 -55.86 -15.59
C VAL A 377 21.38 -56.56 -16.94
N ALA A 378 22.45 -56.58 -17.75
CA ALA A 378 22.41 -57.18 -19.08
C ALA A 378 22.24 -58.73 -19.08
N LEU A 379 21.31 -59.20 -19.92
CA LEU A 379 21.00 -60.59 -20.29
C LEU A 379 22.12 -61.64 -20.07
N ILE A 380 21.94 -62.53 -19.08
CA ILE A 380 22.82 -63.68 -18.82
C ILE A 380 22.13 -64.99 -19.26
N GLY A 381 22.48 -65.47 -20.46
CA GLY A 381 22.04 -66.78 -20.96
C GLY A 381 20.68 -66.76 -21.66
N SER A 382 19.75 -67.62 -21.22
CA SER A 382 18.43 -67.81 -21.84
C SER A 382 17.26 -67.50 -20.91
N ARG A 383 17.50 -66.72 -19.84
CA ARG A 383 16.45 -66.11 -19.02
C ARG A 383 16.43 -64.61 -19.39
N PRO A 384 15.25 -63.97 -19.54
CA PRO A 384 15.20 -62.55 -19.83
C PRO A 384 15.82 -61.77 -18.67
N GLY A 385 16.89 -61.02 -18.97
CA GLY A 385 17.39 -59.96 -18.11
C GLY A 385 16.98 -58.65 -18.75
N LEU A 386 15.77 -58.20 -18.37
CA LEU A 386 15.12 -56.90 -18.60
C LEU A 386 14.97 -56.41 -20.07
N PRO A 387 13.92 -55.65 -20.44
CA PRO A 387 12.71 -55.29 -19.68
C PRO A 387 11.47 -56.10 -20.12
N GLY A 388 10.36 -55.99 -19.37
CA GLY A 388 9.08 -56.60 -19.71
C GLY A 388 8.88 -58.07 -19.26
N ASP A 389 9.08 -58.32 -17.96
CA ASP A 389 8.31 -59.22 -17.07
C ASP A 389 9.09 -59.39 -15.73
N GLY A 390 9.50 -58.27 -15.13
CA GLY A 390 10.32 -58.19 -13.91
C GLY A 390 10.07 -56.90 -13.09
N ASN A 391 8.86 -56.34 -13.22
CA ASN A 391 8.40 -55.13 -12.54
C ASN A 391 8.20 -55.40 -11.04
N LEU A 392 8.42 -54.40 -10.20
CA LEU A 392 8.00 -54.45 -8.79
C LEU A 392 6.70 -53.64 -8.62
N ASP A 393 6.12 -53.72 -7.43
CA ASP A 393 4.97 -52.94 -6.99
C ASP A 393 5.33 -52.39 -5.61
N ILE A 394 4.96 -51.14 -5.31
CA ILE A 394 5.14 -50.55 -3.97
C ILE A 394 3.82 -50.18 -3.30
N GLU A 395 3.72 -50.47 -2.01
CA GLU A 395 2.54 -50.18 -1.20
C GLU A 395 2.93 -49.57 0.14
N VAL A 396 2.17 -48.57 0.59
CA VAL A 396 2.42 -47.89 1.88
C VAL A 396 1.23 -48.12 2.81
N TYR A 397 1.53 -48.60 4.01
CA TYR A 397 0.57 -48.96 5.05
C TYR A 397 0.76 -48.14 6.33
N ASP A 398 -0.33 -47.94 7.08
CA ASP A 398 -0.28 -47.36 8.43
C ASP A 398 0.12 -48.41 9.49
N VAL A 399 0.25 -47.96 10.75
CA VAL A 399 0.62 -48.82 11.89
C VAL A 399 -0.42 -49.89 12.24
N ASP A 400 -1.66 -49.77 11.77
CA ASP A 400 -2.72 -50.76 11.97
C ASP A 400 -2.83 -51.74 10.79
N GLY A 401 -2.03 -51.55 9.73
CA GLY A 401 -2.05 -52.35 8.52
C GLY A 401 -3.07 -51.89 7.47
N THR A 402 -3.56 -50.66 7.56
CA THR A 402 -4.45 -50.07 6.55
C THR A 402 -3.63 -49.53 5.38
N LEU A 403 -3.98 -49.92 4.15
CA LEU A 403 -3.35 -49.41 2.93
C LEU A 403 -3.64 -47.90 2.76
N ILE A 404 -2.59 -47.11 2.59
CA ILE A 404 -2.63 -45.66 2.37
C ILE A 404 -2.48 -45.33 0.87
N ALA A 405 -1.51 -45.97 0.18
CA ALA A 405 -1.14 -45.68 -1.20
C ALA A 405 -0.46 -46.89 -1.89
N GLY A 406 -0.42 -46.89 -3.23
CA GLY A 406 0.13 -47.97 -4.08
C GLY A 406 -0.85 -48.38 -5.20
N HIS A 407 -2.11 -48.63 -4.84
CA HIS A 407 -3.15 -49.12 -5.74
C HIS A 407 -4.26 -48.07 -6.06
N GLY A 408 -3.91 -46.90 -6.62
CA GLY A 408 -4.93 -45.97 -7.14
C GLY A 408 -4.48 -44.53 -7.45
N PRO A 409 -5.35 -43.71 -8.07
CA PRO A 409 -4.98 -42.41 -8.65
C PRO A 409 -4.80 -41.25 -7.64
N ALA A 410 -4.76 -41.50 -6.33
CA ALA A 410 -4.79 -40.45 -5.31
C ALA A 410 -3.42 -40.03 -4.77
N PHE A 411 -2.40 -40.91 -4.82
CA PHE A 411 -1.08 -40.72 -4.19
C PHE A 411 0.05 -41.39 -4.98
N GLY A 412 -0.09 -41.41 -6.31
CA GLY A 412 0.69 -42.29 -7.19
C GLY A 412 0.03 -43.66 -7.28
N GLY A 413 0.06 -44.25 -8.47
CA GLY A 413 -0.30 -45.64 -8.69
C GLY A 413 0.78 -46.30 -9.53
N ASN A 414 1.02 -47.60 -9.32
CA ASN A 414 1.97 -48.36 -10.12
C ASN A 414 1.71 -48.13 -11.61
N ASP A 415 2.76 -47.79 -12.35
CA ASP A 415 2.78 -47.69 -13.81
C ASP A 415 2.89 -49.07 -14.48
N GLY A 416 2.39 -50.10 -13.79
CA GLY A 416 2.20 -51.46 -14.27
C GLY A 416 1.69 -51.48 -15.71
N ALA A 417 2.50 -52.06 -16.58
CA ALA A 417 2.53 -51.77 -18.00
C ALA A 417 1.16 -51.75 -18.71
N GLY A 418 0.70 -50.54 -19.09
CA GLY A 418 -0.14 -50.37 -20.28
C GLY A 418 -1.61 -49.98 -20.11
N LEU A 419 -2.03 -49.33 -19.01
CA LEU A 419 -3.41 -48.85 -18.86
C LEU A 419 -3.66 -47.34 -18.99
N ASN A 420 -2.63 -46.48 -19.10
CA ASN A 420 -2.84 -45.09 -19.55
C ASN A 420 -1.67 -44.54 -20.40
N PRO A 421 -1.82 -44.38 -21.73
CA PRO A 421 -0.80 -43.78 -22.59
C PRO A 421 -0.72 -42.25 -22.49
N GLU A 422 -1.51 -41.60 -21.62
CA GLU A 422 -1.45 -40.15 -21.36
C GLU A 422 -0.54 -39.77 -20.17
N LEU A 423 0.17 -40.73 -19.55
CA LEU A 423 1.13 -40.52 -18.46
C LEU A 423 2.59 -40.83 -18.80
N ASN A 424 2.90 -41.32 -20.01
CA ASN A 424 4.28 -41.38 -20.53
C ASN A 424 4.52 -40.12 -21.38
N LEU A 425 5.21 -39.13 -20.81
CA LEU A 425 5.40 -37.80 -21.40
C LEU A 425 6.85 -37.53 -21.86
N ASP A 426 7.83 -38.26 -21.33
CA ASP A 426 9.24 -38.19 -21.72
C ASP A 426 9.55 -38.95 -23.04
N GLY A 427 8.68 -39.90 -23.43
CA GLY A 427 8.86 -40.74 -24.61
C GLY A 427 9.94 -41.81 -24.45
N ASP A 428 10.33 -42.08 -23.22
CA ASP A 428 11.14 -43.19 -22.75
C ASP A 428 10.36 -44.51 -22.87
N ALA A 429 11.06 -45.66 -22.91
CA ALA A 429 10.46 -46.99 -23.08
C ALA A 429 10.74 -47.94 -21.90
N PHE A 430 11.12 -47.36 -20.76
CA PHE A 430 11.73 -47.95 -19.56
C PHE A 430 11.31 -47.18 -18.29
N ALA A 431 10.07 -46.67 -18.26
CA ALA A 431 9.43 -46.23 -17.02
C ALA A 431 9.29 -47.47 -16.12
N GLU A 432 10.27 -47.66 -15.24
CA GLU A 432 10.39 -48.79 -14.31
C GLU A 432 10.62 -48.33 -12.85
N ASP A 433 10.80 -47.03 -12.55
CA ASP A 433 11.04 -46.52 -11.17
C ASP A 433 9.71 -46.20 -10.43
N GLU A 434 9.30 -46.98 -9.43
CA GLU A 434 8.05 -46.69 -8.69
C GLU A 434 8.22 -45.60 -7.60
N ARG A 435 7.23 -44.72 -7.49
CA ARG A 435 7.22 -43.63 -6.50
C ARG A 435 5.84 -43.41 -5.89
N VAL A 436 5.79 -43.14 -4.59
CA VAL A 436 4.57 -42.82 -3.82
C VAL A 436 4.86 -41.68 -2.85
N ARG A 437 3.92 -40.72 -2.73
CA ARG A 437 4.01 -39.65 -1.72
C ARG A 437 2.71 -39.56 -0.91
N ILE A 438 2.83 -39.56 0.42
CA ILE A 438 1.69 -39.48 1.35
C ILE A 438 1.83 -38.30 2.33
N PRO A 439 0.71 -37.76 2.87
CA PRO A 439 0.79 -36.83 3.99
C PRO A 439 1.17 -37.59 5.27
N ALA A 440 2.15 -37.07 6.01
CA ALA A 440 2.76 -37.72 7.16
C ALA A 440 2.58 -36.87 8.43
N VAL A 441 2.41 -37.53 9.59
CA VAL A 441 2.28 -36.88 10.90
C VAL A 441 3.46 -37.26 11.80
N SER A 442 4.14 -36.26 12.37
CA SER A 442 5.31 -36.46 13.25
C SER A 442 5.02 -37.46 14.37
N GLY A 443 5.89 -38.46 14.51
CA GLY A 443 5.80 -39.53 15.50
C GLY A 443 5.00 -40.76 15.08
N GLN A 444 4.29 -40.72 13.94
CA GLN A 444 3.59 -41.91 13.42
C GLN A 444 4.56 -42.89 12.74
N THR A 445 4.20 -44.17 12.79
CA THR A 445 4.90 -45.26 12.08
C THR A 445 4.17 -45.56 10.77
N TYR A 446 4.93 -45.73 9.70
CA TYR A 446 4.47 -46.15 8.39
C TYR A 446 5.29 -47.34 7.92
N TYR A 447 4.70 -48.19 7.08
CA TYR A 447 5.33 -49.37 6.51
C TYR A 447 5.34 -49.26 4.98
N LEU A 448 6.49 -49.47 4.35
CA LEU A 448 6.62 -49.68 2.92
C LEU A 448 6.72 -51.18 2.67
N ARG A 449 5.92 -51.71 1.76
CA ARG A 449 6.06 -53.04 1.15
C ARG A 449 6.57 -52.85 -0.27
N VAL A 450 7.60 -53.61 -0.64
CA VAL A 450 8.06 -53.74 -2.03
C VAL A 450 7.88 -55.20 -2.42
N SER A 451 7.21 -55.48 -3.53
CA SER A 451 6.86 -56.85 -3.94
C SER A 451 6.99 -57.03 -5.44
N GLY A 452 7.11 -58.27 -5.92
CA GLY A 452 7.05 -58.54 -7.36
C GLY A 452 5.66 -58.28 -7.95
N ALA A 453 5.54 -57.37 -8.93
CA ALA A 453 4.27 -57.12 -9.64
C ALA A 453 3.79 -58.32 -10.48
N SER A 454 4.68 -59.28 -10.70
CA SER A 454 4.34 -60.59 -11.22
C SER A 454 4.90 -61.64 -10.29
N ALA A 455 4.20 -62.78 -10.27
CA ALA A 455 4.68 -64.06 -9.80
C ALA A 455 6.19 -64.28 -9.96
N THR A 456 6.71 -63.92 -11.15
CA THR A 456 8.06 -64.28 -11.59
C THR A 456 9.08 -63.15 -11.51
N SER A 457 8.73 -62.04 -10.86
CA SER A 457 9.59 -60.86 -10.76
C SER A 457 10.81 -61.12 -9.87
N ILE A 458 11.97 -60.63 -10.31
CA ILE A 458 13.25 -60.73 -9.60
C ILE A 458 14.08 -59.50 -9.98
N ASN A 459 14.49 -58.67 -9.02
CA ASN A 459 15.17 -57.40 -9.34
C ASN A 459 16.10 -56.89 -8.23
N ASN A 460 17.14 -56.14 -8.59
CA ASN A 460 17.96 -55.34 -7.68
C ASN A 460 17.35 -53.93 -7.61
N TYR A 461 17.19 -53.37 -6.41
CA TYR A 461 16.56 -52.06 -6.29
C TYR A 461 17.13 -51.22 -5.13
N HIS A 462 16.93 -49.91 -5.23
CA HIS A 462 17.36 -48.92 -4.24
C HIS A 462 16.14 -48.22 -3.65
N VAL A 463 15.93 -48.28 -2.34
CA VAL A 463 14.90 -47.48 -1.67
C VAL A 463 15.50 -46.14 -1.26
N THR A 464 14.81 -45.05 -1.59
CA THR A 464 15.02 -43.73 -1.00
C THR A 464 13.73 -43.27 -0.34
N ILE A 465 13.77 -43.03 0.98
CA ILE A 465 12.65 -42.46 1.74
C ILE A 465 13.05 -41.06 2.22
N VAL A 466 12.24 -40.05 1.91
CA VAL A 466 12.44 -38.66 2.34
C VAL A 466 11.25 -38.19 3.16
N ASN A 467 11.49 -37.69 4.39
CA ASN A 467 10.46 -37.06 5.21
C ASN A 467 10.68 -35.55 5.26
N GLN A 468 9.91 -34.82 4.46
CA GLN A 468 9.94 -33.36 4.45
C GLN A 468 8.87 -32.79 5.38
N ALA A 469 9.23 -31.72 6.11
CA ALA A 469 8.28 -30.98 6.93
C ALA A 469 7.31 -30.19 6.03
N ALA A 470 6.07 -30.00 6.49
CA ALA A 470 5.13 -29.15 5.77
C ALA A 470 5.69 -27.72 5.66
N PRO A 471 5.41 -27.00 4.57
CA PRO A 471 6.01 -25.69 4.35
C PRO A 471 5.55 -24.68 5.39
N THR A 472 6.38 -23.67 5.61
CA THR A 472 6.05 -22.57 6.52
C THR A 472 5.39 -21.47 5.70
N ALA A 473 4.15 -21.11 6.05
CA ALA A 473 3.45 -19.99 5.43
C ALA A 473 4.25 -18.68 5.62
N ARG A 474 4.32 -17.87 4.57
CA ARG A 474 5.02 -16.59 4.50
C ARG A 474 4.15 -15.54 3.82
N GLU A 475 4.64 -14.31 3.76
CA GLU A 475 3.96 -13.21 3.03
C GLU A 475 2.48 -13.10 3.46
N LEU A 476 2.26 -13.10 4.78
CA LEU A 476 0.95 -12.80 5.36
C LEU A 476 0.73 -11.29 5.17
N GLU A 477 -0.38 -10.94 4.54
CA GLU A 477 -0.67 -9.57 4.10
C GLU A 477 -2.19 -9.32 4.18
N LEU A 478 -2.56 -8.06 4.43
CA LEU A 478 -3.96 -7.62 4.46
C LEU A 478 -4.46 -7.41 3.03
N ASP A 479 -5.72 -7.74 2.72
CA ASP A 479 -6.26 -7.63 1.36
C ASP A 479 -6.30 -6.15 0.87
N ASP A 480 -5.36 -5.82 -0.02
CA ASP A 480 -5.02 -4.44 -0.38
C ASP A 480 -5.93 -3.83 -1.45
N VAL A 481 -5.98 -2.49 -1.48
CA VAL A 481 -6.82 -1.75 -2.44
C VAL A 481 -6.18 -1.70 -3.85
N ALA A 482 -4.90 -2.03 -4.00
CA ALA A 482 -4.20 -1.97 -5.28
C ALA A 482 -4.58 -3.14 -6.20
N ASP A 483 -4.76 -4.34 -5.64
CA ASP A 483 -5.20 -5.54 -6.34
C ASP A 483 -6.75 -5.67 -6.39
N GLY A 484 -7.45 -4.66 -5.87
CA GLY A 484 -8.92 -4.54 -5.93
C GLY A 484 -9.66 -5.06 -4.71
N GLY A 485 -8.92 -5.37 -3.64
CA GLY A 485 -9.44 -5.62 -2.30
C GLY A 485 -9.99 -4.37 -1.62
N VAL A 486 -10.49 -4.55 -0.40
CA VAL A 486 -11.11 -3.49 0.41
C VAL A 486 -10.76 -3.58 1.90
N SER A 487 -9.91 -4.54 2.29
CA SER A 487 -9.66 -4.88 3.69
C SER A 487 -8.55 -4.05 4.32
N ASP A 488 -7.54 -3.63 3.57
CA ASP A 488 -6.58 -2.60 4.00
C ASP A 488 -7.13 -1.21 3.66
N THR A 489 -7.75 -0.55 4.65
CA THR A 489 -8.22 0.83 4.52
C THR A 489 -7.17 1.86 4.96
N GLY A 490 -6.01 1.40 5.42
CA GLY A 490 -4.94 2.22 5.97
C GLY A 490 -4.34 3.19 4.97
N ARG A 491 -3.50 4.11 5.47
CA ARG A 491 -2.87 5.12 4.59
C ARG A 491 -1.79 4.54 3.68
N SER A 492 -1.26 3.38 4.03
CA SER A 492 -0.28 2.64 3.25
C SER A 492 -0.68 1.17 3.22
N GLN A 493 -0.78 0.62 2.01
CA GLN A 493 -0.96 -0.81 1.68
C GLN A 493 0.13 -1.78 2.22
N PHE A 494 0.89 -1.36 3.23
CA PHE A 494 1.99 -2.08 3.87
C PHE A 494 2.03 -1.83 5.39
N ASP A 495 1.08 -1.07 5.95
CA ASP A 495 1.05 -0.73 7.38
C ASP A 495 0.13 -1.65 8.20
N ASN A 496 -0.80 -2.38 7.55
CA ASN A 496 -1.75 -3.31 8.17
C ASN A 496 -2.70 -2.65 9.19
N HIS A 497 -2.94 -1.34 9.06
CA HIS A 497 -3.99 -0.63 9.80
C HIS A 497 -5.30 -0.65 9.02
N THR A 498 -6.43 -0.95 9.67
CA THR A 498 -7.72 -0.99 8.97
C THR A 498 -8.92 -0.65 9.84
N ALA A 499 -9.92 -0.04 9.21
CA ALA A 499 -11.26 0.18 9.74
C ALA A 499 -12.22 -0.99 9.45
N ASP A 500 -11.80 -1.98 8.65
CA ASP A 500 -12.55 -3.22 8.49
C ASP A 500 -12.38 -4.11 9.74
N THR A 501 -13.50 -4.40 10.40
CA THR A 501 -13.56 -5.28 11.57
C THR A 501 -13.71 -6.76 11.19
N SER A 502 -13.85 -7.10 9.91
CA SER A 502 -13.89 -8.48 9.39
C SER A 502 -13.06 -8.60 8.10
N PRO A 503 -11.75 -8.27 8.14
CA PRO A 503 -10.93 -8.15 6.94
C PRO A 503 -10.68 -9.50 6.26
N THR A 504 -10.25 -9.45 5.00
CA THR A 504 -9.61 -10.59 4.34
C THR A 504 -8.09 -10.48 4.46
N ILE A 505 -7.41 -11.61 4.63
CA ILE A 505 -5.94 -11.70 4.55
C ILE A 505 -5.52 -12.69 3.46
N TYR A 506 -4.40 -12.40 2.81
CA TYR A 506 -3.67 -13.32 1.96
C TYR A 506 -2.46 -13.89 2.71
N LEU A 507 -2.02 -15.06 2.27
CA LEU A 507 -0.79 -15.70 2.70
C LEU A 507 -0.26 -16.57 1.57
N ARG A 508 1.06 -16.80 1.52
CA ARG A 508 1.67 -17.71 0.55
C ARG A 508 2.23 -18.96 1.21
N ILE A 509 2.06 -20.08 0.54
CA ILE A 509 2.73 -21.34 0.85
C ILE A 509 3.52 -21.72 -0.39
N ASP A 510 4.84 -21.79 -0.22
CA ASP A 510 5.77 -22.24 -1.25
C ASP A 510 5.97 -23.73 -1.07
N ASP A 511 5.51 -24.48 -2.05
CA ASP A 511 5.97 -25.84 -2.21
C ASP A 511 6.01 -26.32 -3.66
N SER A 512 7.13 -26.97 -3.97
CA SER A 512 7.24 -27.89 -5.10
C SER A 512 6.65 -29.27 -4.76
N GLN A 513 5.76 -29.38 -3.76
CA GLN A 513 5.52 -30.64 -3.05
C GLN A 513 4.06 -31.03 -2.77
N LEU A 514 3.16 -30.06 -2.58
CA LEU A 514 1.74 -30.27 -2.31
C LEU A 514 0.92 -29.96 -3.57
N LEU A 515 1.19 -28.85 -4.27
CA LEU A 515 0.84 -28.54 -5.68
C LEU A 515 1.63 -27.31 -6.18
N HIS A 516 1.94 -27.24 -7.48
CA HIS A 516 2.96 -26.41 -8.15
C HIS A 516 3.35 -25.06 -7.50
N ASP A 517 4.66 -24.82 -7.30
CA ASP A 517 5.23 -23.48 -7.15
C ASP A 517 6.55 -23.29 -7.93
N LEU A 518 6.52 -22.38 -8.91
CA LEU A 518 7.54 -21.34 -9.04
C LEU A 518 6.82 -19.99 -9.23
N PRO A 519 7.16 -18.92 -8.48
CA PRO A 519 6.43 -17.67 -8.57
C PRO A 519 6.60 -17.01 -9.95
N GLY A 520 5.48 -16.74 -10.63
CA GLY A 520 5.44 -15.97 -11.87
C GLY A 520 5.61 -16.75 -13.17
N ASN A 521 5.39 -18.07 -13.17
CA ASN A 521 5.14 -18.81 -14.41
C ASN A 521 3.68 -18.65 -14.85
N ALA A 522 3.44 -18.44 -16.15
CA ALA A 522 2.10 -18.22 -16.71
C ALA A 522 1.63 -19.35 -17.65
N ASP A 523 2.47 -20.37 -17.81
CA ASP A 523 2.18 -21.59 -18.55
C ASP A 523 1.82 -22.70 -17.54
N ASP A 524 0.83 -23.54 -17.90
CA ASP A 524 0.57 -24.84 -17.25
C ASP A 524 1.78 -25.76 -17.54
N ASP A 525 2.92 -25.48 -16.92
CA ASP A 525 4.02 -26.44 -16.85
C ASP A 525 3.50 -27.60 -15.99
N ALA A 526 3.07 -28.68 -16.68
CA ALA A 526 2.90 -29.99 -16.09
C ALA A 526 4.11 -30.23 -15.17
N PRO A 527 3.88 -30.72 -13.94
CA PRO A 527 4.96 -30.87 -12.99
C PRO A 527 6.03 -31.75 -13.66
N ALA A 528 7.31 -31.40 -13.50
CA ALA A 528 8.40 -32.25 -14.01
C ALA A 528 8.10 -33.70 -13.59
N ASP A 529 8.12 -34.64 -14.55
CA ASP A 529 7.22 -35.82 -14.72
C ASP A 529 7.06 -36.83 -13.54
N GLU A 530 7.49 -36.48 -12.33
CA GLU A 530 7.71 -37.34 -11.17
C GLU A 530 7.10 -36.78 -9.86
N VAL A 531 6.47 -35.60 -9.86
CA VAL A 531 5.91 -34.99 -8.63
C VAL A 531 4.47 -35.46 -8.36
N ILE A 532 4.31 -36.27 -7.32
CA ILE A 532 3.00 -36.69 -6.80
C ILE A 532 2.46 -35.63 -5.83
N PRO A 533 1.34 -34.95 -6.13
CA PRO A 533 0.76 -33.93 -5.26
C PRO A 533 0.00 -34.54 -4.08
N ILE A 534 -0.12 -33.77 -3.00
CA ILE A 534 -1.05 -34.08 -1.90
C ILE A 534 -2.32 -33.27 -2.14
N PRO A 535 -3.53 -33.87 -2.15
CA PRO A 535 -4.74 -33.12 -2.44
C PRO A 535 -5.04 -32.08 -1.33
N PHE A 536 -5.45 -30.89 -1.75
CA PHE A 536 -5.96 -29.86 -0.84
C PHE A 536 -7.37 -30.21 -0.36
N ASN A 537 -7.62 -30.08 0.95
CA ASN A 537 -8.94 -30.22 1.55
C ASN A 537 -9.64 -28.84 1.62
N PRO A 538 -10.70 -28.58 0.82
CA PRO A 538 -11.35 -27.28 0.73
C PRO A 538 -12.32 -26.98 1.88
N SER A 539 -12.39 -27.81 2.92
CA SER A 539 -13.33 -27.57 4.01
C SER A 539 -12.82 -26.51 4.99
N VAL A 540 -13.55 -25.39 5.09
CA VAL A 540 -13.39 -24.38 6.15
C VAL A 540 -13.85 -24.87 7.54
N ASP A 541 -14.47 -26.05 7.65
CA ASP A 541 -14.99 -26.58 8.92
C ASP A 541 -13.89 -27.32 9.70
N PRO A 542 -13.52 -26.88 10.92
CA PRO A 542 -12.58 -27.60 11.79
C PRO A 542 -13.02 -29.02 12.18
N ALA A 543 -14.30 -29.36 12.03
CA ALA A 543 -14.84 -30.71 12.22
C ALA A 543 -14.66 -31.62 10.99
N ASN A 544 -14.32 -31.09 9.81
CA ASN A 544 -14.07 -31.90 8.62
C ASN A 544 -12.80 -32.77 8.77
N ARG A 545 -12.86 -33.97 8.20
CA ARG A 545 -11.91 -35.07 8.35
C ARG A 545 -11.59 -35.74 7.01
N ASP A 546 -11.70 -35.02 5.90
CA ASP A 546 -11.28 -35.54 4.60
C ASP A 546 -9.74 -35.46 4.48
N ALA A 547 -9.14 -36.47 3.83
CA ALA A 547 -7.68 -36.62 3.71
C ALA A 547 -7.01 -35.47 2.94
N GLY A 548 -5.71 -35.29 3.17
CA GLY A 548 -4.88 -34.30 2.46
C GLY A 548 -4.36 -33.18 3.35
N TYR A 549 -4.10 -32.01 2.76
CA TYR A 549 -3.58 -30.83 3.48
C TYR A 549 -4.59 -29.67 3.52
N ARG A 550 -4.49 -28.81 4.54
CA ARG A 550 -5.25 -27.55 4.63
C ARG A 550 -4.52 -26.50 5.48
N VAL A 551 -4.90 -25.24 5.32
CA VAL A 551 -4.17 -24.09 5.90
C VAL A 551 -4.92 -23.52 7.09
N ALA A 552 -4.36 -23.62 8.29
CA ALA A 552 -5.03 -23.24 9.54
C ALA A 552 -4.55 -21.88 10.05
N VAL A 553 -5.49 -20.99 10.39
CA VAL A 553 -5.22 -19.64 10.92
C VAL A 553 -5.49 -19.60 12.43
N PHE A 554 -4.64 -18.90 13.18
CA PHE A 554 -4.70 -18.75 14.64
C PHE A 554 -4.61 -17.26 15.02
N ILE A 555 -5.24 -16.89 16.14
CA ILE A 555 -5.05 -15.60 16.81
C ILE A 555 -4.28 -15.83 18.11
N GLU A 556 -3.25 -15.02 18.34
CA GLU A 556 -2.31 -15.09 19.46
C GLU A 556 -2.57 -13.97 20.48
N GLY A 557 -2.23 -14.23 21.76
CA GLY A 557 -1.93 -13.16 22.72
C GLY A 557 -3.10 -12.50 23.46
N ASP A 558 -2.76 -11.41 24.15
CA ASP A 558 -3.64 -10.57 24.99
C ASP A 558 -3.42 -9.09 24.58
N PRO A 559 -4.45 -8.24 24.37
CA PRO A 559 -5.87 -8.44 24.70
C PRO A 559 -6.54 -9.54 23.86
N THR A 560 -7.02 -10.58 24.53
CA THR A 560 -7.63 -11.72 23.82
C THR A 560 -8.90 -11.29 23.09
N GLN A 561 -9.07 -11.74 21.84
CA GLN A 561 -10.42 -11.86 21.28
C GLN A 561 -11.22 -12.79 22.21
N THR A 562 -12.26 -12.26 22.85
CA THR A 562 -12.82 -12.87 24.07
C THR A 562 -13.48 -14.21 23.76
N GLY A 563 -12.81 -15.31 24.13
CA GLY A 563 -13.29 -16.69 23.96
C GLY A 563 -12.43 -17.57 23.05
N VAL A 564 -11.38 -17.03 22.40
CA VAL A 564 -10.46 -17.77 21.53
C VAL A 564 -9.19 -18.19 22.30
N SER A 565 -8.61 -19.34 21.95
CA SER A 565 -7.41 -19.90 22.60
C SER A 565 -6.26 -20.06 21.58
N PRO A 566 -5.02 -19.59 21.85
CA PRO A 566 -3.93 -19.49 20.85
C PRO A 566 -3.45 -20.78 20.14
N ASN A 567 -3.96 -21.94 20.53
CA ASN A 567 -3.65 -23.24 19.93
C ASN A 567 -4.87 -23.90 19.25
N VAL A 568 -5.99 -23.18 19.16
CA VAL A 568 -7.20 -23.62 18.44
C VAL A 568 -7.29 -22.79 17.17
N PRO A 569 -7.38 -23.40 15.97
CA PRO A 569 -7.53 -22.63 14.74
C PRO A 569 -8.89 -21.93 14.73
N ILE A 570 -8.89 -20.66 14.32
CA ILE A 570 -10.11 -19.84 14.17
C ILE A 570 -10.85 -20.14 12.85
N GLY A 571 -10.21 -20.89 11.95
CA GLY A 571 -10.75 -21.32 10.68
C GLY A 571 -9.63 -21.82 9.76
N PHE A 572 -9.98 -22.09 8.50
CA PHE A 572 -9.03 -22.54 7.48
C PHE A 572 -9.11 -21.65 6.23
N ALA A 573 -7.95 -21.27 5.70
CA ALA A 573 -7.85 -20.50 4.46
C ALA A 573 -8.24 -21.35 3.24
N GLN A 574 -8.69 -20.69 2.18
CA GLN A 574 -9.07 -21.30 0.90
C GLN A 574 -8.05 -20.94 -0.19
N PRO A 575 -7.93 -21.70 -1.29
CA PRO A 575 -7.04 -21.35 -2.39
C PRO A 575 -7.51 -20.05 -3.06
N GLY A 576 -6.57 -19.21 -3.44
CA GLY A 576 -6.81 -17.96 -4.15
C GLY A 576 -7.07 -18.14 -5.64
N ALA A 577 -7.00 -17.03 -6.38
CA ALA A 577 -7.02 -17.04 -7.84
C ALA A 577 -5.65 -17.40 -8.46
N GLU A 578 -4.57 -17.21 -7.70
CA GLU A 578 -3.21 -17.64 -8.03
C GLU A 578 -2.85 -18.90 -7.23
N GLU A 579 -2.07 -19.80 -7.82
CA GLU A 579 -1.56 -20.99 -7.14
C GLU A 579 -0.53 -20.59 -6.06
N GLY A 580 -0.40 -21.40 -5.00
CA GLY A 580 0.41 -21.08 -3.82
C GLY A 580 -0.15 -19.97 -2.91
N VAL A 581 -1.11 -19.16 -3.38
CA VAL A 581 -1.78 -18.10 -2.61
C VAL A 581 -3.04 -18.64 -1.94
N TYR A 582 -3.21 -18.34 -0.65
CA TYR A 582 -4.39 -18.70 0.14
C TYR A 582 -5.03 -17.48 0.78
N VAL A 583 -6.36 -17.51 0.86
CA VAL A 583 -7.23 -16.42 1.28
C VAL A 583 -7.96 -16.82 2.56
N PHE A 584 -7.92 -15.98 3.59
CA PHE A 584 -8.73 -16.16 4.79
C PHE A 584 -9.67 -14.96 4.98
N ASP A 585 -10.93 -15.16 4.61
CA ASP A 585 -12.02 -14.21 4.80
C ASP A 585 -12.63 -14.38 6.20
N PHE A 586 -12.47 -13.37 7.06
CA PHE A 586 -13.03 -13.40 8.41
C PHE A 586 -14.57 -13.48 8.42
N ASN A 587 -15.27 -13.05 7.37
CA ASN A 587 -16.73 -13.18 7.25
C ASN A 587 -17.21 -14.64 7.10
N ASN A 588 -16.31 -15.56 6.76
CA ASN A 588 -16.63 -16.98 6.53
C ASN A 588 -15.79 -17.95 7.39
N ALA A 589 -15.03 -17.43 8.36
CA ALA A 589 -14.01 -18.16 9.13
C ALA A 589 -14.45 -19.52 9.74
N MET A 590 -15.67 -19.61 10.31
CA MET A 590 -16.17 -20.85 10.92
C MET A 590 -17.51 -21.30 10.34
N ASN A 591 -17.48 -22.04 9.22
CA ASN A 591 -18.67 -22.67 8.61
C ASN A 591 -19.80 -21.63 8.35
N GLY A 592 -19.44 -20.48 7.78
CA GLY A 592 -20.37 -19.38 7.52
C GLY A 592 -20.77 -18.54 8.74
N ALA A 593 -20.20 -18.80 9.93
CA ALA A 593 -20.22 -17.87 11.04
C ALA A 593 -18.97 -16.97 10.96
N GLY A 594 -19.18 -15.73 10.52
CA GLY A 594 -18.13 -14.71 10.47
C GLY A 594 -17.61 -14.30 11.85
N LEU A 595 -16.39 -13.76 11.87
CA LEU A 595 -15.62 -13.44 13.06
C LEU A 595 -15.21 -11.97 13.03
N THR A 596 -15.76 -11.14 13.92
CA THR A 596 -15.38 -9.72 14.03
C THR A 596 -14.22 -9.51 14.99
N LEU A 597 -13.18 -8.82 14.53
CA LEU A 597 -12.13 -8.23 15.37
C LEU A 597 -12.67 -6.98 16.07
N ALA A 598 -12.11 -6.64 17.23
CA ALA A 598 -12.44 -5.41 17.98
C ALA A 598 -11.26 -4.43 17.88
N ASN A 599 -11.48 -3.13 18.05
CA ASN A 599 -10.41 -2.15 17.89
C ASN A 599 -9.20 -2.44 18.81
N GLY A 600 -8.00 -2.34 18.24
CA GLY A 600 -6.75 -2.75 18.85
C GLY A 600 -5.87 -3.60 17.92
N SER A 601 -4.69 -3.97 18.43
CA SER A 601 -3.73 -4.85 17.75
C SER A 601 -4.09 -6.32 17.96
N HIS A 602 -4.07 -7.09 16.87
CA HIS A 602 -4.28 -8.54 16.84
C HIS A 602 -3.07 -9.21 16.20
N PHE A 603 -2.57 -10.27 16.84
CA PHE A 603 -1.46 -11.05 16.32
C PHE A 603 -1.98 -12.36 15.73
N LEU A 604 -1.63 -12.67 14.49
CA LEU A 604 -2.07 -13.85 13.76
C LEU A 604 -0.88 -14.75 13.44
N SER A 605 -1.13 -16.07 13.38
CA SER A 605 -0.17 -17.04 12.86
C SER A 605 -0.84 -18.12 12.05
N VAL A 606 -0.09 -18.76 11.16
CA VAL A 606 -0.60 -19.76 10.20
C VAL A 606 0.21 -21.06 10.29
N ARG A 607 -0.45 -22.20 10.10
CA ARG A 607 0.18 -23.53 10.05
C ARG A 607 -0.50 -24.40 8.99
N VAL A 608 0.28 -25.15 8.22
CA VAL A 608 -0.25 -26.22 7.37
C VAL A 608 -0.64 -27.41 8.26
N GLN A 609 -1.84 -27.94 8.08
CA GLN A 609 -2.31 -29.18 8.69
C GLN A 609 -2.23 -30.32 7.68
N MET A 610 -1.65 -31.44 8.09
CA MET A 610 -1.69 -32.70 7.35
C MET A 610 -2.71 -33.65 8.01
N ILE A 611 -3.51 -34.33 7.19
CA ILE A 611 -4.53 -35.29 7.61
C ILE A 611 -4.23 -36.62 6.93
N ASP A 612 -4.02 -37.65 7.75
CA ASP A 612 -3.76 -39.03 7.32
C ASP A 612 -4.94 -39.59 6.48
N PRO A 613 -4.69 -40.29 5.35
CA PRO A 613 -5.76 -40.79 4.49
C PRO A 613 -6.50 -42.01 5.02
N ALA A 614 -5.88 -42.80 5.92
CA ALA A 614 -6.44 -44.01 6.49
C ALA A 614 -7.19 -43.74 7.81
N ASP A 615 -6.63 -42.89 8.69
CA ASP A 615 -7.30 -42.44 9.92
C ASP A 615 -7.24 -40.91 10.08
N PRO A 616 -8.28 -40.18 9.63
CA PRO A 616 -8.38 -38.74 9.79
C PRO A 616 -8.35 -38.19 11.23
N ALA A 617 -8.43 -39.02 12.27
CA ALA A 617 -8.15 -38.58 13.64
C ALA A 617 -6.65 -38.26 13.84
N ARG A 618 -5.77 -38.83 13.01
CA ARG A 618 -4.33 -38.59 12.95
C ARG A 618 -4.07 -37.37 12.06
N ALA A 619 -4.31 -36.19 12.62
CA ALA A 619 -3.96 -34.93 11.98
C ALA A 619 -2.88 -34.18 12.76
N GLY A 620 -1.86 -33.71 12.07
CA GLY A 620 -0.74 -32.94 12.64
C GLY A 620 -0.66 -31.55 12.03
N PHE A 621 0.03 -30.63 12.70
CA PHE A 621 0.41 -29.34 12.13
C PHE A 621 1.92 -29.27 11.90
N GLY A 622 2.32 -28.67 10.77
CA GLY A 622 3.70 -28.32 10.46
C GLY A 622 4.25 -27.17 11.31
N PRO A 623 5.36 -26.54 10.89
CA PRO A 623 5.87 -25.31 11.48
C PRO A 623 4.80 -24.20 11.56
N ARG A 624 5.06 -23.18 12.38
CA ARG A 624 4.23 -21.98 12.50
C ARG A 624 4.93 -20.82 11.81
N SER A 625 4.16 -20.01 11.08
CA SER A 625 4.65 -18.77 10.45
C SER A 625 5.22 -17.81 11.49
N ASP A 626 5.92 -16.79 11.01
CA ASP A 626 6.10 -15.57 11.79
C ASP A 626 4.74 -14.95 12.15
N SER A 627 4.71 -14.15 13.21
CA SER A 627 3.50 -13.49 13.68
C SER A 627 3.21 -12.26 12.83
N PHE A 628 2.01 -12.17 12.28
CA PHE A 628 1.50 -11.01 11.55
C PHE A 628 0.67 -10.13 12.50
N GLU A 629 0.84 -8.81 12.46
CA GLU A 629 0.08 -7.85 13.28
C GLU A 629 -0.91 -7.10 12.40
N ILE A 630 -2.19 -7.09 12.80
CA ILE A 630 -3.23 -6.25 12.20
C ILE A 630 -3.73 -5.29 13.27
N VAL A 631 -3.79 -3.99 12.96
CA VAL A 631 -4.32 -2.97 13.86
C VAL A 631 -5.69 -2.54 13.36
N VAL A 632 -6.73 -2.91 14.10
CA VAL A 632 -8.11 -2.55 13.75
C VAL A 632 -8.51 -1.27 14.47
N ASP A 633 -9.07 -0.29 13.75
CA ASP A 633 -9.69 0.90 14.31
C ASP A 633 -10.81 1.44 13.40
N ASP A 634 -12.07 1.34 13.85
CA ASP A 634 -13.27 1.76 13.11
C ASP A 634 -13.78 3.18 13.46
N THR A 635 -13.02 3.94 14.27
CA THR A 635 -13.49 5.18 14.89
C THR A 635 -12.87 6.43 14.24
N PRO A 636 -13.66 7.32 13.61
CA PRO A 636 -13.13 8.53 13.00
C PRO A 636 -12.45 9.52 13.99
N PRO A 637 -11.32 10.12 13.59
CA PRO A 637 -10.59 11.08 14.42
C PRO A 637 -11.34 12.42 14.55
N THR A 638 -10.92 13.25 15.50
CA THR A 638 -11.34 14.66 15.62
C THR A 638 -10.22 15.63 15.24
N ALA A 639 -10.58 16.79 14.69
CA ALA A 639 -9.69 17.95 14.50
C ALA A 639 -10.45 19.25 14.78
N VAL A 640 -9.81 20.20 15.45
CA VAL A 640 -10.37 21.52 15.79
C VAL A 640 -9.32 22.60 15.62
N PHE A 641 -9.76 23.83 15.34
CA PHE A 641 -8.89 25.01 15.40
C PHE A 641 -8.58 25.36 16.86
N GLY A 642 -7.42 25.95 17.09
CA GLY A 642 -7.02 26.40 18.43
C GLY A 642 -6.70 25.28 19.42
N SER A 643 -6.66 25.65 20.70
CA SER A 643 -6.29 24.78 21.81
C SER A 643 -7.39 24.70 22.87
N THR A 644 -7.27 23.79 23.84
CA THR A 644 -8.20 23.76 24.99
C THR A 644 -8.11 25.00 25.89
N ALA A 645 -7.07 25.83 25.74
CA ALA A 645 -6.91 27.11 26.44
C ALA A 645 -7.48 28.30 25.64
N ASP A 646 -7.49 28.21 24.31
CA ASP A 646 -8.13 29.14 23.39
C ASP A 646 -8.77 28.34 22.25
N ALA A 647 -10.04 27.97 22.46
CA ALA A 647 -10.80 27.13 21.53
C ALA A 647 -11.58 27.98 20.51
N THR A 648 -11.20 29.25 20.37
CA THR A 648 -11.84 30.21 19.47
C THR A 648 -10.85 30.82 18.49
N ASP A 649 -9.60 31.03 18.88
CA ASP A 649 -8.57 31.46 17.95
C ASP A 649 -7.83 30.25 17.31
N GLY A 650 -7.45 30.42 16.05
CA GLY A 650 -6.72 29.42 15.26
C GLY A 650 -5.80 30.05 14.20
N LEU A 651 -5.68 31.37 14.17
CA LEU A 651 -4.67 32.09 13.38
C LEU A 651 -3.41 32.19 14.24
N ASP A 652 -2.26 31.77 13.73
CA ASP A 652 -1.02 31.83 14.50
C ASP A 652 -0.59 33.30 14.70
N ALA A 653 -0.20 33.65 15.92
CA ALA A 653 0.19 35.02 16.30
C ALA A 653 1.43 35.58 15.54
N SER A 654 2.10 34.78 14.70
CA SER A 654 3.12 35.26 13.76
C SER A 654 2.57 35.69 12.39
N SER A 655 1.33 35.32 12.08
CA SER A 655 0.56 35.70 10.89
C SER A 655 -0.65 36.59 11.22
N ASP A 656 -0.94 36.91 12.47
CA ASP A 656 -1.82 38.03 12.85
C ASP A 656 -0.97 39.32 12.86
N THR A 657 -1.27 40.27 11.96
CA THR A 657 -0.33 41.34 11.54
C THR A 657 -0.63 42.73 12.09
N GLY A 658 -1.55 42.85 13.06
CA GLY A 658 -2.14 44.13 13.45
C GLY A 658 -1.20 45.19 14.05
N VAL A 659 -1.80 46.20 14.67
CA VAL A 659 -1.10 47.45 15.00
C VAL A 659 -0.33 47.35 16.32
N VAL A 660 1.00 47.39 16.22
CA VAL A 660 1.93 47.33 17.36
C VAL A 660 1.58 48.39 18.41
N GLY A 661 1.14 47.93 19.59
CA GLY A 661 0.70 48.79 20.70
C GLY A 661 -0.80 48.71 21.00
N VAL A 662 -1.58 48.06 20.13
CA VAL A 662 -3.01 47.77 20.29
C VAL A 662 -3.19 46.26 20.44
N ASP A 663 -3.16 45.75 21.68
CA ASP A 663 -3.20 44.30 21.96
C ASP A 663 -4.44 43.60 21.34
N ASP A 664 -5.56 44.31 21.22
CA ASP A 664 -6.83 43.78 20.69
C ASP A 664 -6.78 43.46 19.18
N THR A 665 -5.82 44.00 18.40
CA THR A 665 -5.65 43.70 16.96
C THR A 665 -4.67 42.56 16.67
N PHE A 666 -4.32 41.74 17.67
CA PHE A 666 -3.43 40.56 17.52
C PHE A 666 -4.10 39.25 17.98
N ALA A 667 -5.43 39.27 18.10
CA ALA A 667 -6.26 38.14 18.52
C ALA A 667 -7.64 38.20 17.82
N ASP A 668 -7.65 38.75 16.62
CA ASP A 668 -8.85 39.33 16.01
C ASP A 668 -9.16 38.76 14.61
N ARG A 669 -8.19 38.00 14.09
CA ARG A 669 -8.22 37.26 12.83
C ARG A 669 -8.23 38.13 11.56
N ILE A 670 -7.74 39.36 11.65
CA ILE A 670 -7.40 40.19 10.50
C ILE A 670 -5.91 40.00 10.18
N THR A 671 -5.57 39.92 8.89
CA THR A 671 -4.16 39.77 8.49
C THR A 671 -3.83 40.29 7.10
N SER A 672 -2.67 40.96 6.99
CA SER A 672 -1.98 41.30 5.74
C SER A 672 -0.97 40.24 5.29
N ASP A 673 -0.81 39.15 6.04
CA ASP A 673 -0.17 37.93 5.57
C ASP A 673 -1.17 37.14 4.71
N ASN A 674 -1.05 37.25 3.39
CA ASN A 674 -1.84 36.45 2.45
C ASN A 674 -1.40 34.98 2.34
N THR A 675 -0.38 34.56 3.09
CA THR A 675 0.06 33.17 3.26
C THR A 675 0.01 32.72 4.73
N PRO A 676 -1.10 32.94 5.45
CA PRO A 676 -1.11 32.91 6.90
C PRO A 676 -0.89 31.50 7.47
N THR A 677 -0.38 31.46 8.70
CA THR A 677 -0.18 30.24 9.49
C THR A 677 -1.34 30.03 10.45
N PHE A 678 -1.77 28.77 10.57
CA PHE A 678 -2.89 28.34 11.41
C PHE A 678 -2.45 27.23 12.36
N TYR A 679 -3.12 27.11 13.50
CA TYR A 679 -2.83 26.08 14.50
C TYR A 679 -4.11 25.43 15.05
N GLY A 680 -3.94 24.23 15.60
CA GLY A 680 -5.02 23.56 16.30
C GLY A 680 -4.62 22.25 16.96
N THR A 681 -5.63 21.45 17.31
CA THR A 681 -5.47 20.10 17.87
C THR A 681 -6.21 19.05 17.05
N ALA A 682 -5.69 17.82 17.07
CA ALA A 682 -6.27 16.65 16.44
C ALA A 682 -5.73 15.39 17.10
N GLU A 683 -6.26 14.22 16.76
CA GLU A 683 -5.68 12.95 17.19
C GLU A 683 -4.20 12.80 16.75
N ALA A 684 -3.36 12.22 17.60
CA ALA A 684 -1.93 12.08 17.35
C ALA A 684 -1.64 11.18 16.14
N ASN A 685 -0.68 11.60 15.29
CA ASN A 685 -0.35 10.97 14.00
C ASN A 685 -1.43 11.08 12.90
N SER A 686 -2.54 11.80 13.15
CA SER A 686 -3.54 12.09 12.12
C SER A 686 -3.01 13.06 11.06
N ILE A 687 -3.30 12.82 9.78
CA ILE A 687 -3.06 13.81 8.72
C ILE A 687 -4.15 14.86 8.83
N VAL A 688 -3.74 16.09 9.10
CA VAL A 688 -4.62 17.25 9.18
C VAL A 688 -4.54 18.01 7.86
N ARG A 689 -5.69 18.30 7.25
CA ARG A 689 -5.80 19.04 5.99
C ARG A 689 -6.63 20.30 6.19
N LEU A 690 -6.15 21.40 5.62
CA LEU A 690 -6.78 22.71 5.71
C LEU A 690 -7.30 23.13 4.32
N TYR A 691 -8.58 23.49 4.27
CA TYR A 691 -9.28 23.93 3.06
C TYR A 691 -9.80 25.35 3.23
N VAL A 692 -9.84 26.11 2.14
CA VAL A 692 -10.58 27.37 2.05
C VAL A 692 -11.85 27.17 1.23
N ASP A 693 -12.98 27.61 1.79
CA ASP A 693 -14.26 27.70 1.09
C ASP A 693 -14.07 28.56 -0.17
N SER A 694 -14.14 27.91 -1.33
CA SER A 694 -13.86 28.54 -2.62
C SER A 694 -15.13 28.95 -3.35
N ASN A 695 -16.28 28.57 -2.80
CA ASN A 695 -17.59 28.80 -3.41
C ASN A 695 -18.54 29.63 -2.51
N ASN A 696 -18.11 29.95 -1.30
CA ASN A 696 -18.76 30.77 -0.27
C ASN A 696 -20.12 30.21 0.19
N ASN A 697 -20.27 28.88 0.28
CA ASN A 697 -21.52 28.25 0.74
C ASN A 697 -21.52 27.85 2.23
N GLY A 698 -20.38 27.92 2.93
CA GLY A 698 -20.27 27.57 4.34
C GLY A 698 -20.27 26.06 4.63
N THR A 699 -20.02 25.20 3.64
CA THR A 699 -19.93 23.74 3.78
C THR A 699 -18.78 23.17 2.96
N LEU A 700 -17.96 22.29 3.56
CA LEU A 700 -16.83 21.67 2.86
C LEU A 700 -17.27 20.76 1.70
N ASP A 701 -17.11 21.24 0.48
CA ASP A 701 -17.31 20.49 -0.76
C ASP A 701 -15.98 19.96 -1.30
N VAL A 702 -15.58 18.76 -0.87
CA VAL A 702 -14.32 18.11 -1.28
C VAL A 702 -14.27 17.93 -2.80
N GLY A 703 -13.50 18.79 -3.48
CA GLY A 703 -13.36 18.85 -4.93
C GLY A 703 -13.78 20.18 -5.57
N MET A 704 -14.56 21.01 -4.87
CA MET A 704 -14.79 22.42 -5.21
C MET A 704 -13.95 23.34 -4.32
N ASP A 705 -13.89 23.03 -3.02
CA ASP A 705 -13.09 23.78 -2.06
C ASP A 705 -11.61 23.41 -2.13
N GLN A 706 -10.77 24.40 -1.85
CA GLN A 706 -9.37 24.36 -2.20
C GLN A 706 -8.50 24.03 -0.99
N GLN A 707 -7.78 22.92 -1.05
CA GLN A 707 -6.78 22.61 -0.03
C GLN A 707 -5.63 23.62 -0.11
N ILE A 708 -5.35 24.30 1.01
CA ILE A 708 -4.30 25.31 1.14
C ILE A 708 -3.08 24.79 1.93
N GLY A 709 -3.22 23.69 2.67
CA GLY A 709 -2.10 23.03 3.33
C GLY A 709 -2.45 21.66 3.93
N GLN A 710 -1.42 20.99 4.47
CA GLN A 710 -1.56 19.78 5.28
C GLN A 710 -0.35 19.60 6.19
N THR A 711 -0.54 18.88 7.29
CA THR A 711 0.52 18.47 8.22
C THR A 711 0.14 17.16 8.91
N VAL A 712 1.01 16.65 9.79
CA VAL A 712 0.70 15.52 10.69
C VAL A 712 0.60 16.06 12.11
N ALA A 713 -0.44 15.68 12.84
CA ALA A 713 -0.61 16.06 14.24
C ALA A 713 0.48 15.41 15.12
N THR A 714 1.26 16.25 15.79
CA THR A 714 2.38 15.82 16.65
C THR A 714 1.89 15.51 18.06
N PRO A 715 2.24 14.35 18.67
CA PRO A 715 1.80 13.99 20.01
C PRO A 715 2.28 14.98 21.08
N PHE A 716 1.41 15.35 22.04
CA PHE A 716 1.76 16.30 23.11
C PHE A 716 2.90 15.83 24.03
N ASP A 717 3.05 14.52 24.24
CA ASP A 717 4.10 13.95 25.09
C ASP A 717 5.35 13.48 24.31
N GLY A 718 5.34 13.63 22.98
CA GLY A 718 6.42 13.19 22.09
C GLY A 718 6.53 11.67 21.91
N THR A 719 5.53 10.89 22.33
CA THR A 719 5.44 9.44 22.12
C THR A 719 4.31 9.10 21.15
N ASN A 720 4.45 8.03 20.37
CA ASN A 720 3.43 7.61 19.40
C ASN A 720 2.21 6.91 20.07
N ALA A 721 1.91 7.21 21.33
CA ALA A 721 0.78 6.63 22.05
C ALA A 721 -0.46 7.53 21.88
N PHE A 722 -1.58 6.94 21.43
CA PHE A 722 -2.82 7.65 21.17
C PHE A 722 -3.38 8.37 22.41
N THR A 723 -3.69 9.65 22.27
CA THR A 723 -4.89 10.28 22.86
C THR A 723 -5.15 11.67 22.28
N ASP A 724 -4.13 12.54 22.20
CA ASP A 724 -4.24 13.92 21.66
C ASP A 724 -2.92 14.41 21.05
N GLY A 725 -2.99 15.29 20.04
CA GLY A 725 -1.85 15.95 19.40
C GLY A 725 -2.14 17.38 18.92
N GLN A 726 -1.07 18.08 18.55
CA GLN A 726 -1.09 19.48 18.06
C GLN A 726 -0.62 19.57 16.61
N TRP A 727 -1.19 20.51 15.85
CA TRP A 727 -0.85 20.74 14.44
C TRP A 727 -0.66 22.23 14.12
N THR A 728 0.16 22.51 13.11
CA THR A 728 0.40 23.87 12.56
C THR A 728 0.54 23.77 11.04
N ILE A 729 -0.14 24.66 10.30
CA ILE A 729 -0.16 24.69 8.83
C ILE A 729 0.00 26.15 8.37
N THR A 730 1.09 26.44 7.66
CA THR A 730 1.22 27.67 6.85
C THR A 730 0.54 27.49 5.50
N SER A 731 -0.26 28.46 5.07
CA SER A 731 -0.91 28.42 3.76
C SER A 731 0.12 28.40 2.64
N THR A 732 0.08 27.35 1.82
CA THR A 732 0.94 27.22 0.63
C THR A 732 0.43 28.03 -0.57
N ARG A 733 -0.68 28.75 -0.40
CA ARG A 733 -1.34 29.54 -1.44
C ARG A 733 -1.61 30.95 -0.94
N VAL A 734 -1.47 31.91 -1.85
CA VAL A 734 -1.93 33.28 -1.64
C VAL A 734 -3.45 33.26 -1.54
N LEU A 735 -3.96 33.61 -0.36
CA LEU A 735 -5.37 33.91 -0.16
C LEU A 735 -5.65 35.30 -0.73
N ALA A 736 -6.73 35.45 -1.50
CA ALA A 736 -7.13 36.76 -1.99
C ALA A 736 -7.78 37.58 -0.87
N ASP A 737 -7.72 38.91 -0.95
CA ASP A 737 -8.35 39.80 0.04
C ASP A 737 -9.86 39.57 0.19
N GLY A 738 -10.35 39.70 1.42
CA GLY A 738 -11.73 39.52 1.84
C GLY A 738 -11.89 38.40 2.87
N GLU A 739 -13.13 38.17 3.30
CA GLU A 739 -13.44 37.12 4.27
C GLU A 739 -13.14 35.72 3.69
N ARG A 740 -12.51 34.86 4.49
CA ARG A 740 -12.20 33.47 4.16
C ARG A 740 -12.71 32.56 5.25
N THR A 741 -13.66 31.69 4.89
CA THR A 741 -14.04 30.54 5.73
C THR A 741 -13.09 29.39 5.43
N LEU A 742 -12.59 28.76 6.48
CA LEU A 742 -11.63 27.67 6.45
C LEU A 742 -12.25 26.44 7.11
N PHE A 743 -11.94 25.26 6.60
CA PHE A 743 -12.35 23.97 7.17
C PHE A 743 -11.14 23.11 7.47
N VAL A 744 -11.18 22.40 8.60
CA VAL A 744 -10.18 21.39 8.96
C VAL A 744 -10.77 19.99 8.91
N THR A 745 -10.00 19.05 8.38
CA THR A 745 -10.29 17.61 8.46
C THR A 745 -9.09 16.85 9.02
N ALA A 746 -9.37 15.74 9.70
CA ALA A 746 -8.37 14.74 10.07
C ALA A 746 -8.67 13.39 9.40
N GLU A 747 -7.60 12.67 9.14
CA GLU A 747 -7.58 11.26 8.73
C GLU A 747 -6.63 10.52 9.67
N ASP A 748 -7.04 9.39 10.25
CA ASP A 748 -6.22 8.59 11.18
C ASP A 748 -5.34 7.56 10.42
N PRO A 749 -4.49 6.77 11.09
CA PRO A 749 -3.66 5.76 10.41
C PRO A 749 -4.45 4.65 9.70
N ALA A 750 -5.64 4.29 10.19
CA ALA A 750 -6.53 3.27 9.62
C ALA A 750 -7.40 3.78 8.47
N GLY A 751 -7.28 5.06 8.13
CA GLY A 751 -7.97 5.70 7.00
C GLY A 751 -9.35 6.29 7.34
N ASN A 752 -9.79 6.27 8.61
CA ASN A 752 -11.05 6.92 8.97
C ASN A 752 -10.90 8.44 8.84
N THR A 753 -11.92 9.11 8.32
CA THR A 753 -11.93 10.56 8.10
C THR A 753 -13.00 11.27 8.90
N SER A 754 -12.66 12.40 9.50
CA SER A 754 -13.52 13.17 10.41
C SER A 754 -14.71 13.88 9.75
N GLY A 755 -14.71 14.00 8.41
CA GLY A 755 -15.46 15.04 7.71
C GLY A 755 -14.94 16.45 8.05
N ALA A 756 -15.72 17.50 7.74
CA ALA A 756 -15.44 18.85 8.23
C ALA A 756 -15.67 18.91 9.75
N ALA A 757 -14.58 18.81 10.50
CA ALA A 757 -14.65 18.66 11.96
C ALA A 757 -14.85 20.01 12.67
N ASP A 758 -14.34 21.09 12.09
CA ASP A 758 -14.46 22.46 12.61
C ASP A 758 -14.26 23.51 11.49
N SER A 759 -14.66 24.77 11.73
CA SER A 759 -14.53 25.87 10.77
C SER A 759 -14.11 27.22 11.39
N LEU A 760 -13.20 27.93 10.71
CA LEU A 760 -12.64 29.21 11.14
C LEU A 760 -12.86 30.28 10.07
N ALA A 761 -13.40 31.45 10.46
CA ALA A 761 -13.49 32.62 9.59
C ALA A 761 -12.39 33.64 9.94
N ILE A 762 -11.68 34.13 8.91
CA ILE A 762 -10.65 35.18 8.98
C ILE A 762 -10.90 36.27 7.93
N LEU A 763 -10.29 37.44 8.08
CA LEU A 763 -10.23 38.49 7.07
C LEU A 763 -8.79 38.65 6.57
N VAL A 764 -8.58 38.44 5.26
CA VAL A 764 -7.29 38.73 4.61
C VAL A 764 -7.37 40.11 3.99
N ASP A 765 -6.39 40.96 4.26
CA ASP A 765 -6.36 42.35 3.84
C ASP A 765 -4.92 42.82 3.56
N THR A 766 -4.53 42.81 2.28
CA THR A 766 -3.20 43.23 1.82
C THR A 766 -3.14 44.62 1.20
N GLN A 767 -4.23 45.38 1.24
CA GLN A 767 -4.33 46.69 0.61
C GLN A 767 -4.04 47.81 1.62
N ALA A 768 -3.51 48.92 1.13
CA ALA A 768 -3.35 50.12 1.93
C ALA A 768 -4.62 50.97 1.89
N PRO A 769 -4.93 51.73 2.96
CA PRO A 769 -5.86 52.85 2.89
C PRO A 769 -5.44 53.82 1.79
N ARG A 770 -6.41 54.39 1.06
CA ARG A 770 -6.17 55.29 -0.08
C ARG A 770 -6.96 56.60 0.02
N VAL A 771 -6.52 57.61 -0.71
CA VAL A 771 -7.23 58.90 -0.82
C VAL A 771 -8.24 58.87 -1.96
N GLU A 772 -9.45 59.37 -1.70
CA GLU A 772 -10.59 59.37 -2.64
C GLU A 772 -10.82 60.74 -3.30
N ARG A 773 -10.57 61.85 -2.58
CA ARG A 773 -10.53 63.23 -3.14
C ARG A 773 -10.01 64.24 -2.13
N VAL A 774 -9.64 65.42 -2.63
CA VAL A 774 -9.40 66.64 -1.84
C VAL A 774 -10.26 67.77 -2.41
N TYR A 775 -11.00 68.49 -1.56
CA TYR A 775 -11.93 69.55 -1.99
C TYR A 775 -11.98 70.72 -1.00
N VAL A 776 -12.44 71.88 -1.49
CA VAL A 776 -12.75 73.04 -0.63
C VAL A 776 -13.96 72.68 0.24
N THR A 777 -13.82 72.72 1.56
CA THR A 777 -14.82 72.18 2.50
C THR A 777 -16.20 72.82 2.35
N ASP A 778 -16.25 74.15 2.24
CA ASP A 778 -17.50 74.91 2.09
C ASP A 778 -18.08 74.85 0.65
N GLU A 779 -17.27 74.44 -0.34
CA GLU A 779 -17.67 74.35 -1.76
C GLU A 779 -17.26 73.01 -2.40
N PRO A 780 -17.92 71.88 -2.07
CA PRO A 780 -17.48 70.53 -2.47
C PRO A 780 -17.50 70.23 -3.98
N GLY A 781 -17.99 71.16 -4.80
CA GLY A 781 -17.84 71.10 -6.26
C GLY A 781 -16.38 71.32 -6.71
N TYR A 782 -15.61 72.11 -5.96
CA TYR A 782 -14.19 72.39 -6.22
C TYR A 782 -13.32 71.24 -5.69
N ASN A 783 -13.37 70.10 -6.39
CA ASN A 783 -12.43 69.00 -6.21
C ASN A 783 -11.10 69.34 -6.88
N LEU A 784 -10.02 69.37 -6.10
CA LEU A 784 -8.69 69.78 -6.53
C LEU A 784 -7.98 68.77 -7.45
N PHE A 785 -8.60 67.61 -7.71
CA PHE A 785 -8.17 66.66 -8.75
C PHE A 785 -8.93 66.79 -10.08
N ALA A 786 -9.98 67.61 -10.14
CA ALA A 786 -10.69 67.89 -11.38
C ALA A 786 -10.11 69.15 -12.05
N PRO A 787 -10.06 69.22 -13.40
CA PRO A 787 -9.89 70.49 -14.10
C PRO A 787 -11.04 71.43 -13.71
N LYS A 788 -10.72 72.71 -13.46
CA LYS A 788 -11.72 73.76 -13.27
C LYS A 788 -12.64 73.80 -14.52
N PRO A 789 -13.98 73.67 -14.36
CA PRO A 789 -14.91 73.79 -15.47
C PRO A 789 -14.77 75.13 -16.20
N GLU A 790 -14.91 75.09 -17.53
CA GLU A 790 -14.81 76.25 -18.45
C GLU A 790 -15.91 77.32 -18.24
N VAL A 791 -16.84 77.07 -17.31
CA VAL A 791 -17.99 77.92 -16.94
C VAL A 791 -17.91 78.47 -15.51
N ASP A 792 -16.90 78.09 -14.73
CA ASP A 792 -16.75 78.54 -13.35
C ASP A 792 -15.88 79.79 -13.29
N GLY A 793 -16.40 80.84 -12.64
CA GLY A 793 -15.72 82.13 -12.44
C GLY A 793 -14.48 82.05 -11.51
N PRO A 794 -13.98 83.18 -10.96
CA PRO A 794 -12.79 83.19 -10.11
C PRO A 794 -12.87 82.21 -8.93
N THR A 795 -11.72 81.75 -8.45
CA THR A 795 -11.65 80.71 -7.41
C THR A 795 -12.21 81.25 -6.09
N PRO A 796 -13.17 80.56 -5.43
CA PRO A 796 -13.67 80.99 -4.12
C PRO A 796 -12.57 81.04 -3.06
N ALA A 797 -12.73 81.93 -2.08
CA ALA A 797 -11.76 82.08 -0.98
C ALA A 797 -11.65 80.79 -0.14
N ILE A 798 -10.48 80.13 -0.18
CA ILE A 798 -10.27 78.83 0.47
C ILE A 798 -9.83 79.01 1.93
N THR A 799 -10.70 78.69 2.88
CA THR A 799 -10.44 78.72 4.34
C THR A 799 -10.18 77.34 4.95
N SER A 800 -10.61 76.27 4.27
CA SER A 800 -10.48 74.89 4.74
C SER A 800 -10.52 73.89 3.56
N LEU A 801 -9.89 72.74 3.76
CA LEU A 801 -9.89 71.60 2.82
C LEU A 801 -10.35 70.33 3.52
N SER A 802 -11.11 69.51 2.80
CA SER A 802 -11.53 68.18 3.24
C SER A 802 -10.92 67.09 2.34
N ILE A 803 -10.52 65.98 2.96
CA ILE A 803 -9.82 64.86 2.31
C ILE A 803 -10.59 63.58 2.65
N ASP A 804 -11.23 62.97 1.66
CA ASP A 804 -11.91 61.68 1.86
C ASP A 804 -10.89 60.53 1.70
N VAL A 805 -10.96 59.52 2.57
CA VAL A 805 -10.14 58.30 2.54
C VAL A 805 -11.02 57.04 2.60
N SER A 806 -10.59 55.97 1.94
CA SER A 806 -11.26 54.66 1.99
C SER A 806 -10.28 53.49 2.09
N ASP A 807 -10.80 52.35 2.50
CA ASP A 807 -10.05 51.10 2.66
C ASP A 807 -10.83 49.88 2.12
N LEU A 808 -10.08 48.84 1.71
CA LEU A 808 -10.58 47.61 1.09
C LEU A 808 -9.73 46.43 1.58
N PRO A 809 -10.31 45.23 1.76
CA PRO A 809 -11.60 44.76 1.26
C PRO A 809 -12.79 45.14 2.14
N LYS A 810 -13.98 45.15 1.54
CA LYS A 810 -15.25 45.42 2.22
C LYS A 810 -15.50 44.39 3.33
N GLN A 811 -15.76 44.87 4.54
CA GLN A 811 -16.04 44.05 5.71
C GLN A 811 -17.51 43.59 5.78
N VAL A 812 -17.72 42.46 6.46
CA VAL A 812 -19.02 41.82 6.71
C VAL A 812 -19.41 42.03 8.19
N ALA A 813 -20.70 42.19 8.46
CA ALA A 813 -21.21 42.90 9.65
C ALA A 813 -21.06 42.21 11.03
N ASP A 814 -20.53 40.99 11.12
CA ASP A 814 -20.44 40.25 12.40
C ASP A 814 -19.21 40.60 13.26
N LEU A 815 -18.23 41.34 12.70
CA LEU A 815 -17.06 41.85 13.43
C LEU A 815 -17.19 43.39 13.60
N PHE A 816 -17.54 43.85 14.81
CA PHE A 816 -17.62 45.28 15.14
C PHE A 816 -16.23 45.91 15.25
N ARG A 817 -15.89 46.81 14.33
CA ARG A 817 -14.53 47.36 14.12
C ARG A 817 -14.54 48.86 13.85
N THR A 818 -13.42 49.55 14.03
CA THR A 818 -13.42 51.00 14.29
C THR A 818 -12.27 51.83 13.72
N ALA A 819 -11.20 51.24 13.17
CA ALA A 819 -9.91 51.93 13.11
C ALA A 819 -9.27 52.06 11.71
N LEU A 820 -9.85 52.90 10.84
CA LEU A 820 -9.28 53.30 9.54
C LEU A 820 -8.05 54.24 9.62
N ALA A 821 -7.74 54.77 10.81
CA ALA A 821 -6.78 55.87 10.94
C ALA A 821 -5.92 55.77 12.21
N LEU A 822 -5.21 54.67 12.38
CA LEU A 822 -4.24 54.52 13.48
C LEU A 822 -2.86 55.05 13.10
N GLY A 823 -2.24 55.79 14.03
CA GLY A 823 -0.82 56.11 13.98
C GLY A 823 0.07 55.04 14.61
N ALA A 824 1.39 55.25 14.58
CA ALA A 824 2.42 54.35 15.11
C ALA A 824 2.30 53.99 16.61
N ASP A 825 1.45 54.70 17.35
CA ASP A 825 1.19 54.53 18.78
C ASP A 825 -0.25 54.05 19.08
N GLY A 826 -1.02 53.68 18.05
CA GLY A 826 -2.40 53.20 18.16
C GLY A 826 -3.43 54.29 18.43
N ASN A 827 -3.10 55.58 18.24
CA ASN A 827 -4.05 56.70 18.38
C ASN A 827 -4.49 57.26 17.01
N PRO A 828 -5.64 57.94 16.90
CA PRO A 828 -6.06 58.65 15.70
C PRO A 828 -5.02 59.65 15.18
N VAL A 829 -4.85 59.75 13.86
CA VAL A 829 -3.88 60.65 13.19
C VAL A 829 -4.35 62.11 13.15
N GLU A 830 -4.68 62.69 14.31
CA GLU A 830 -5.10 64.10 14.47
C GLU A 830 -3.90 65.07 14.65
N ASN A 831 -2.67 64.61 14.38
CA ASN A 831 -1.45 65.38 14.64
C ASN A 831 -1.14 66.34 13.48
N LEU A 832 -1.09 67.64 13.77
CA LEU A 832 -0.65 68.69 12.84
C LEU A 832 0.69 68.38 12.14
N GLY A 833 1.60 67.65 12.79
CA GLY A 833 2.87 67.25 12.20
C GLY A 833 2.77 66.24 11.04
N SER A 834 1.59 65.66 10.81
CA SER A 834 1.32 64.72 9.72
C SER A 834 0.78 65.36 8.45
N TYR A 835 0.64 66.68 8.39
CA TYR A 835 0.08 67.41 7.26
C TYR A 835 0.92 68.66 6.94
N GLU A 836 1.36 68.81 5.69
CA GLU A 836 2.09 70.00 5.21
C GLU A 836 1.35 70.61 4.02
N LEU A 837 1.11 71.93 4.04
CA LEU A 837 0.65 72.70 2.88
C LEU A 837 1.69 73.78 2.56
N ARG A 838 2.08 73.88 1.28
CA ARG A 838 3.15 74.77 0.83
C ARG A 838 2.82 75.42 -0.52
N GLY A 839 2.63 76.73 -0.53
CA GLY A 839 2.67 77.55 -1.75
C GLY A 839 4.09 77.66 -2.31
N ASP A 840 4.26 77.81 -3.62
CA ASP A 840 5.60 77.95 -4.22
C ASP A 840 6.17 79.37 -4.08
N HIS A 841 5.31 80.39 -3.96
CA HIS A 841 5.67 81.76 -3.58
C HIS A 841 5.49 82.04 -2.08
N VAL A 842 4.34 81.71 -1.51
CA VAL A 842 3.94 81.98 -0.11
C VAL A 842 4.71 81.08 0.87
N GLY A 843 5.15 79.91 0.43
CA GLY A 843 5.87 78.94 1.28
C GLY A 843 4.92 78.16 2.18
N LEU A 844 5.38 77.80 3.38
CA LEU A 844 4.59 76.98 4.33
C LEU A 844 3.35 77.72 4.83
N VAL A 845 2.18 77.14 4.59
CA VAL A 845 0.90 77.58 5.15
C VAL A 845 0.70 76.95 6.53
N ALA A 846 0.23 77.73 7.50
CA ALA A 846 -0.09 77.24 8.82
C ALA A 846 -1.48 76.58 8.85
N ILE A 847 -1.52 75.27 9.14
CA ILE A 847 -2.75 74.54 9.46
C ILE A 847 -3.09 74.83 10.93
N GLU A 848 -4.31 75.25 11.21
CA GLU A 848 -4.79 75.57 12.56
C GLU A 848 -5.36 74.34 13.27
N ASN A 849 -6.14 73.51 12.56
CA ASN A 849 -6.79 72.33 13.09
C ASN A 849 -6.78 71.16 12.09
N VAL A 850 -6.76 69.94 12.63
CA VAL A 850 -6.97 68.67 11.92
C VAL A 850 -8.03 67.90 12.69
N GLU A 851 -9.08 67.44 12.02
CA GLU A 851 -10.17 66.64 12.60
C GLU A 851 -10.46 65.43 11.70
N PHE A 852 -10.73 64.25 12.29
CA PHE A 852 -11.04 63.03 11.55
C PHE A 852 -12.46 62.54 11.84
N ASP A 853 -13.33 62.65 10.84
CA ASP A 853 -14.71 62.15 10.88
C ASP A 853 -14.77 60.72 10.34
N TYR A 854 -15.33 59.79 11.13
CA TYR A 854 -15.48 58.38 10.75
C TYR A 854 -16.89 57.85 11.02
N VAL A 855 -17.33 56.87 10.21
CA VAL A 855 -18.71 56.35 10.24
C VAL A 855 -18.80 55.06 11.06
N LEU A 856 -19.33 55.17 12.28
CA LEU A 856 -19.47 54.09 13.28
C LEU A 856 -20.49 52.97 12.97
N LEU A 857 -21.00 52.86 11.75
CA LEU A 857 -22.03 51.86 11.40
C LEU A 857 -22.02 51.52 9.90
N ILE A 858 -21.45 50.37 9.59
CA ILE A 858 -21.48 49.76 8.25
C ILE A 858 -22.58 48.70 8.22
N ALA A 859 -23.45 48.79 7.21
CA ALA A 859 -24.29 47.67 6.80
C ALA A 859 -23.47 46.77 5.85
N ASP A 860 -23.72 45.46 5.91
CA ASP A 860 -23.05 44.42 5.12
C ASP A 860 -22.63 44.87 3.71
N GLY A 861 -21.31 44.90 3.45
CA GLY A 861 -20.72 45.25 2.15
C GLY A 861 -20.55 46.75 1.83
N ALA A 862 -20.61 47.67 2.80
CA ALA A 862 -20.18 49.06 2.57
C ALA A 862 -18.65 49.21 2.64
N ASP A 863 -18.14 50.25 1.98
CA ASP A 863 -16.73 50.66 2.05
C ASP A 863 -16.42 51.27 3.42
N ILE A 864 -15.22 51.01 3.97
CA ILE A 864 -14.75 51.67 5.19
C ILE A 864 -14.22 53.04 4.79
N ASN A 865 -14.88 54.12 5.24
CA ASN A 865 -14.58 55.48 4.82
C ASN A 865 -14.41 56.43 6.01
N GLY A 866 -13.59 57.46 5.83
CA GLY A 866 -13.46 58.59 6.74
C GLY A 866 -13.08 59.87 5.99
N THR A 867 -13.19 61.01 6.65
CA THR A 867 -12.83 62.32 6.10
C THR A 867 -11.92 63.07 7.07
N ILE A 868 -10.78 63.56 6.58
CA ILE A 868 -9.85 64.43 7.30
C ILE A 868 -10.15 65.87 6.91
N ASN A 869 -10.41 66.74 7.88
CA ASN A 869 -10.66 68.16 7.67
C ASN A 869 -9.46 69.00 8.13
N LEU A 870 -8.97 69.88 7.25
CA LEU A 870 -7.88 70.83 7.49
C LEU A 870 -8.42 72.26 7.52
N THR A 871 -8.16 73.02 8.58
CA THR A 871 -8.58 74.44 8.69
C THR A 871 -7.37 75.38 8.64
N PHE A 872 -7.49 76.50 7.91
CA PHE A 872 -6.46 77.55 7.84
C PHE A 872 -6.89 78.81 8.61
N ALA A 873 -5.91 79.54 9.15
CA ALA A 873 -6.16 80.74 9.95
C ALA A 873 -6.58 81.97 9.12
N GLU A 874 -6.27 81.99 7.82
CA GLU A 874 -6.61 83.04 6.84
C GLU A 874 -6.89 82.36 5.48
N PRO A 875 -7.66 82.97 4.56
CA PRO A 875 -7.86 82.43 3.22
C PRO A 875 -6.54 82.28 2.44
N LEU A 876 -6.43 81.23 1.62
CA LEU A 876 -5.26 81.00 0.77
C LEU A 876 -5.10 82.13 -0.29
N PRO A 877 -3.96 82.84 -0.36
CA PRO A 877 -3.65 83.77 -1.45
C PRO A 877 -3.51 83.09 -2.82
N ASP A 878 -3.53 83.89 -3.89
CA ASP A 878 -3.20 83.42 -5.24
C ASP A 878 -1.75 82.89 -5.28
N ASP A 879 -1.60 81.58 -5.50
CA ASP A 879 -0.34 80.83 -5.52
C ASP A 879 -0.63 79.41 -6.04
N ARG A 880 0.42 78.65 -6.36
CA ARG A 880 0.37 77.20 -6.60
C ARG A 880 0.79 76.45 -5.34
N TYR A 881 -0.14 75.73 -4.74
CA TYR A 881 0.05 74.97 -3.52
C TYR A 881 0.44 73.51 -3.77
N THR A 882 1.20 72.94 -2.84
CA THR A 882 1.46 71.52 -2.66
C THR A 882 0.98 71.09 -1.27
N LEU A 883 0.01 70.19 -1.22
CA LEU A 883 -0.44 69.50 -0.01
C LEU A 883 0.33 68.17 0.12
N SER A 884 0.69 67.77 1.33
CA SER A 884 1.34 66.49 1.62
C SER A 884 0.86 65.89 2.94
N ILE A 885 0.57 64.58 2.94
CA ILE A 885 0.23 63.81 4.15
C ILE A 885 1.45 62.96 4.51
N ILE A 886 2.10 63.33 5.61
CA ILE A 886 3.42 62.85 6.04
C ILE A 886 3.24 62.05 7.35
N GLY A 887 2.81 60.78 7.27
CA GLY A 887 2.53 60.01 8.48
C GLY A 887 2.34 58.52 8.28
N GLU A 888 2.26 57.80 9.39
CA GLU A 888 1.98 56.36 9.44
C GLU A 888 0.48 56.10 9.56
N LEU A 889 -0.34 56.53 8.59
CA LEU A 889 -1.77 56.17 8.56
C LEU A 889 -1.92 54.67 8.27
N ARG A 890 -2.63 53.94 9.15
CA ARG A 890 -2.82 52.49 9.06
C ARG A 890 -4.26 52.05 9.26
N ASP A 891 -4.59 50.91 8.65
CA ASP A 891 -5.77 50.08 8.90
C ASP A 891 -5.57 49.15 10.13
N GLU A 892 -6.53 48.25 10.35
CA GLU A 892 -6.48 47.22 11.42
C GLU A 892 -5.55 46.03 11.07
N ALA A 893 -5.30 45.75 9.80
CA ALA A 893 -4.36 44.72 9.32
C ALA A 893 -2.87 45.15 9.41
N GLY A 894 -2.63 46.43 9.71
CA GLY A 894 -1.32 47.05 9.87
C GLY A 894 -0.74 47.69 8.61
N ASN A 895 -1.45 47.69 7.46
CA ASN A 895 -0.91 48.24 6.22
C ASN A 895 -0.77 49.77 6.31
N LEU A 896 0.24 50.32 5.64
CA LEU A 896 0.50 51.77 5.59
C LEU A 896 -0.09 52.37 4.33
N LEU A 897 -0.74 53.54 4.45
CA LEU A 897 -0.99 54.45 3.32
C LEU A 897 0.28 54.55 2.45
N ASP A 898 0.15 54.21 1.16
CA ASP A 898 1.24 54.17 0.19
C ASP A 898 1.22 55.34 -0.80
N GLY A 899 0.25 56.25 -0.63
CA GLY A 899 0.09 57.46 -1.43
C GLY A 899 -0.75 57.29 -2.70
N GLU A 900 -1.35 56.13 -2.92
CA GLU A 900 -2.25 55.88 -4.04
C GLU A 900 -3.59 56.65 -3.92
N THR A 901 -4.20 56.91 -5.07
CA THR A 901 -5.54 57.52 -5.22
C THR A 901 -6.35 56.74 -6.26
N ASN A 902 -7.67 56.65 -6.07
CA ASN A 902 -8.55 56.05 -7.08
C ASN A 902 -9.03 57.04 -8.16
N THR A 903 -8.66 58.32 -8.06
CA THR A 903 -9.12 59.35 -9.00
C THR A 903 -8.38 59.31 -10.33
N ASN A 904 -9.09 59.56 -11.44
CA ASN A 904 -8.47 59.78 -12.73
C ASN A 904 -7.56 61.04 -12.68
N GLN A 905 -6.25 60.85 -12.83
CA GLN A 905 -5.30 61.97 -12.94
C GLN A 905 -5.65 62.88 -14.13
N PRO A 906 -5.34 64.21 -14.06
CA PRO A 906 -5.51 65.12 -15.19
C PRO A 906 -4.80 64.61 -16.45
N SER A 907 -5.54 64.51 -17.56
CA SER A 907 -5.04 63.90 -18.81
C SER A 907 -4.18 64.84 -19.68
N SER A 908 -3.98 66.08 -19.26
CA SER A 908 -3.11 67.08 -19.89
C SER A 908 -1.86 67.32 -19.03
N ALA A 909 -0.77 67.77 -19.67
CA ALA A 909 0.41 68.18 -18.92
C ALA A 909 0.11 69.45 -18.08
N PRO A 910 0.64 69.59 -16.85
CA PRO A 910 1.49 68.63 -16.16
C PRO A 910 0.72 67.48 -15.50
N THR A 911 1.16 66.24 -15.77
CA THR A 911 0.75 65.04 -15.03
C THR A 911 1.32 65.10 -13.61
N LEU A 912 0.45 65.05 -12.59
CA LEU A 912 0.85 65.07 -11.18
C LEU A 912 1.23 63.66 -10.69
N PRO A 913 2.36 63.48 -9.96
CA PRO A 913 2.66 62.22 -9.27
C PRO A 913 1.81 62.12 -8.00
N SER A 914 0.69 61.41 -8.08
CA SER A 914 0.06 60.76 -6.91
C SER A 914 0.68 59.38 -6.76
N GLY A 915 1.13 59.05 -5.55
CA GLY A 915 1.91 57.84 -5.27
C GLY A 915 3.33 57.85 -5.86
N ASP A 916 4.27 57.22 -5.15
CA ASP A 916 5.56 56.81 -5.73
C ASP A 916 5.61 55.31 -6.05
N GLY A 917 4.49 54.60 -5.84
CA GLY A 917 4.36 53.16 -6.02
C GLY A 917 5.21 52.36 -5.04
N GLN A 918 5.54 52.91 -3.86
CA GLN A 918 6.24 52.23 -2.78
C GLN A 918 5.37 52.17 -1.51
N PRO A 919 5.12 50.98 -0.93
CA PRO A 919 4.42 50.87 0.35
C PRO A 919 5.06 51.73 1.45
N GLY A 920 4.25 52.57 2.12
CA GLY A 920 4.71 53.57 3.10
C GLY A 920 5.17 54.91 2.52
N GLY A 921 4.73 55.26 1.31
CA GLY A 921 4.97 56.54 0.65
C GLY A 921 4.25 57.75 1.29
N THR A 922 4.63 58.96 0.86
CA THR A 922 3.95 60.21 1.24
C THR A 922 2.94 60.60 0.18
N PHE A 923 1.67 60.80 0.55
CA PHE A 923 0.66 61.33 -0.37
C PHE A 923 0.95 62.81 -0.70
N VAL A 924 0.87 63.20 -1.98
CA VAL A 924 1.13 64.58 -2.44
C VAL A 924 0.08 65.01 -3.47
N ALA A 925 -0.46 66.22 -3.30
CA ALA A 925 -1.41 66.86 -4.21
C ALA A 925 -0.97 68.30 -4.55
N ARG A 926 -1.36 68.83 -5.71
CA ARG A 926 -1.07 70.22 -6.12
C ARG A 926 -2.26 70.90 -6.78
N PHE A 927 -2.43 72.20 -6.52
CA PHE A 927 -3.52 73.02 -7.06
C PHE A 927 -3.09 74.51 -7.14
N THR A 928 -3.85 75.32 -7.89
CA THR A 928 -3.63 76.77 -8.01
C THR A 928 -4.84 77.53 -7.46
N VAL A 929 -4.62 78.73 -6.92
CA VAL A 929 -5.66 79.69 -6.54
C VAL A 929 -5.47 80.97 -7.36
N ASP A 930 -6.57 81.54 -7.86
CA ASP A 930 -6.60 82.73 -8.72
C ASP A 930 -7.97 83.45 -8.57
N SER A 931 -7.97 84.77 -8.28
CA SER A 931 -9.13 85.45 -7.69
C SER A 931 -9.28 86.99 -7.82
N ARG A 932 -8.51 87.75 -8.64
CA ARG A 932 -8.53 89.26 -8.60
C ARG A 932 -8.41 89.98 -9.97
N PRO A 933 -9.03 91.18 -10.18
CA PRO A 933 -8.97 91.94 -11.46
C PRO A 933 -7.67 92.73 -11.76
N GLU A 934 -7.44 93.04 -13.05
CA GLU A 934 -6.18 93.56 -13.63
C GLU A 934 -6.28 94.95 -14.33
N ILE A 935 -5.15 95.60 -14.66
CA ILE A 935 -5.08 96.95 -15.26
C ILE A 935 -4.15 97.00 -16.49
N GLY A 936 -4.58 97.65 -17.58
CA GLY A 936 -3.80 97.81 -18.82
C GLY A 936 -3.38 99.25 -19.22
N THR A 937 -2.38 99.37 -20.11
CA THR A 937 -1.90 100.65 -20.67
C THR A 937 -1.59 100.56 -22.18
N TRP A 938 -1.80 101.64 -22.94
CA TRP A 938 -1.58 101.67 -24.41
C TRP A 938 -0.41 102.56 -24.86
N ALA A 939 0.36 102.08 -25.84
CA ALA A 939 1.46 102.80 -26.48
C ALA A 939 1.56 102.52 -28.00
N ASN A 940 2.54 103.15 -28.67
CA ASN A 940 2.80 103.09 -30.12
C ASN A 940 2.94 101.67 -30.75
N THR A 941 2.94 100.61 -29.95
CA THR A 941 3.12 99.21 -30.35
C THR A 941 1.96 98.29 -29.95
N GLY A 942 1.02 98.70 -29.10
CA GLY A 942 -0.03 97.83 -28.57
C GLY A 942 -0.55 98.24 -27.19
N ILE A 943 -1.44 97.42 -26.62
CA ILE A 943 -1.97 97.54 -25.24
C ILE A 943 -1.33 96.45 -24.38
N ALA A 944 -0.74 96.82 -23.24
CA ALA A 944 -0.05 95.95 -22.31
C ALA A 944 -0.87 95.76 -21.01
N ILE A 945 -1.05 94.54 -20.51
CA ILE A 945 -1.75 94.20 -19.25
C ILE A 945 -0.82 93.41 -18.32
N ASP A 946 -0.75 93.81 -17.04
CA ASP A 946 -0.02 93.12 -15.95
C ASP A 946 -0.95 92.10 -15.28
N LEU A 947 -0.63 90.80 -15.34
CA LEU A 947 -1.46 89.71 -14.80
C LEU A 947 -1.04 89.25 -13.39
N ASN A 948 0.21 89.45 -13.02
CA ASN A 948 0.76 88.92 -11.76
C ASN A 948 0.85 89.98 -10.63
N ASN A 949 0.47 91.24 -10.94
CA ASN A 949 0.44 92.40 -10.06
C ASN A 949 1.81 92.71 -9.42
N ASN A 950 2.90 92.39 -10.14
CA ASN A 950 4.26 92.74 -9.73
C ASN A 950 4.63 94.21 -10.07
N GLN A 951 3.79 94.90 -10.87
CA GLN A 951 3.97 96.27 -11.37
C GLN A 951 5.14 96.46 -12.35
N VAL A 952 5.55 95.39 -13.03
CA VAL A 952 6.71 95.27 -13.92
C VAL A 952 6.36 94.40 -15.12
N PHE A 953 5.88 95.04 -16.20
CA PHE A 953 5.49 94.35 -17.43
C PHE A 953 6.61 93.43 -17.99
N ASP A 954 6.45 92.10 -17.87
CA ASP A 954 7.42 91.09 -18.32
C ASP A 954 6.86 90.01 -19.27
N LEU A 955 7.23 90.15 -20.55
CA LEU A 955 6.83 89.30 -21.69
C LEU A 955 7.65 88.00 -21.86
N GLU A 956 8.66 87.74 -21.03
CA GLU A 956 9.56 86.59 -21.17
C GLU A 956 10.09 86.12 -19.80
N ASN A 957 9.29 85.35 -19.05
CA ASN A 957 9.78 84.62 -17.87
C ASN A 957 9.60 83.10 -18.00
N GLY A 958 8.80 82.61 -18.96
CA GLY A 958 8.75 81.21 -19.38
C GLY A 958 8.08 80.29 -18.37
N ASP A 959 7.23 80.83 -17.51
CA ASP A 959 6.17 80.08 -16.87
C ASP A 959 4.82 80.54 -17.44
N ASP A 960 4.03 79.59 -17.96
CA ASP A 960 2.79 79.89 -18.69
C ASP A 960 1.64 80.37 -17.75
N THR A 961 1.94 80.74 -16.50
CA THR A 961 0.99 81.13 -15.46
C THR A 961 1.18 82.57 -14.95
N ASN A 962 2.29 83.22 -15.28
CA ASN A 962 2.67 84.53 -14.73
C ASN A 962 3.20 85.52 -15.81
N GLU A 963 3.00 85.26 -17.11
CA GLU A 963 3.42 86.16 -18.21
C GLU A 963 2.39 87.27 -18.52
N ASP A 964 2.88 88.48 -18.81
CA ASP A 964 2.05 89.65 -19.11
C ASP A 964 1.69 89.77 -20.61
N VAL A 965 0.53 90.39 -20.94
CA VAL A 965 -0.12 90.29 -22.26
C VAL A 965 0.00 91.56 -23.12
N LEU A 966 0.12 91.43 -24.46
CA LEU A 966 0.23 92.55 -25.43
C LEU A 966 -0.68 92.45 -26.67
N PHE A 967 -1.71 93.31 -26.76
CA PHE A 967 -2.68 93.39 -27.88
C PHE A 967 -2.21 94.34 -29.01
N HIS A 968 -2.49 94.01 -30.28
CA HIS A 968 -1.99 94.71 -31.49
C HIS A 968 -3.09 95.19 -32.47
N ILE A 969 -4.04 96.00 -32.01
CA ILE A 969 -5.17 96.51 -32.82
C ILE A 969 -4.96 97.94 -33.38
N GLY A 970 -5.53 98.21 -34.56
CA GLY A 970 -5.69 99.57 -35.11
C GLY A 970 -4.50 100.18 -35.86
N LEU A 971 -4.63 101.46 -36.24
CA LEU A 971 -3.53 102.34 -36.65
C LEU A 971 -3.32 103.42 -35.58
N ASN A 972 -2.13 104.04 -35.51
CA ASN A 972 -1.83 105.15 -34.58
C ASN A 972 -2.68 106.43 -34.76
N SER A 973 -3.61 106.45 -35.72
CA SER A 973 -4.58 107.51 -35.97
C SER A 973 -6.02 107.14 -35.62
N ASP A 974 -6.22 105.91 -35.15
CA ASP A 974 -7.50 105.35 -34.76
C ASP A 974 -7.59 105.48 -33.22
N ASP A 975 -8.76 105.88 -32.72
CA ASP A 975 -9.02 106.00 -31.29
C ASP A 975 -9.40 104.63 -30.73
N ILE A 976 -8.78 104.23 -29.61
CA ILE A 976 -8.98 102.92 -28.96
C ILE A 976 -10.05 103.04 -27.87
N PHE A 977 -10.90 102.03 -27.74
CA PHE A 977 -11.93 101.91 -26.71
C PHE A 977 -12.15 100.42 -26.37
N ALA A 978 -12.91 100.14 -25.31
CA ALA A 978 -13.27 98.80 -24.89
C ALA A 978 -14.77 98.70 -24.62
N GLY A 979 -15.28 97.47 -24.58
CA GLY A 979 -16.66 97.10 -24.28
C GLY A 979 -16.91 95.62 -24.60
N GLN A 980 -18.05 95.07 -24.17
CA GLN A 980 -18.40 93.66 -24.33
C GLN A 980 -18.87 93.32 -25.75
N PHE A 981 -18.01 93.51 -26.75
CA PHE A 981 -18.41 93.38 -28.14
C PHE A 981 -18.74 91.93 -28.55
N THR A 982 -19.76 91.77 -29.40
CA THR A 982 -20.03 90.52 -30.10
C THR A 982 -20.07 90.72 -31.63
N ALA A 983 -20.05 89.62 -32.38
CA ALA A 983 -20.03 89.68 -33.84
C ALA A 983 -21.33 90.21 -34.48
N SER A 984 -22.46 90.17 -33.75
CA SER A 984 -23.78 90.64 -34.18
C SER A 984 -24.82 90.45 -33.05
N ALA A 985 -25.91 91.20 -33.10
CA ALA A 985 -27.10 91.17 -32.20
C ALA A 985 -27.70 89.80 -31.79
N GLY A 986 -27.25 88.67 -32.36
CA GLY A 986 -27.71 87.31 -32.04
C GLY A 986 -26.67 86.44 -31.34
N ASN A 987 -25.48 86.97 -31.06
CA ASN A 987 -24.43 86.32 -30.27
C ASN A 987 -24.65 86.64 -28.79
N ALA A 988 -24.24 85.74 -27.89
CA ALA A 988 -24.22 86.04 -26.46
C ALA A 988 -22.89 86.69 -26.08
N THR A 989 -22.90 87.67 -25.16
CA THR A 989 -21.69 88.11 -24.47
C THR A 989 -21.10 86.98 -23.62
N ASP A 990 -19.77 86.94 -23.49
CA ASP A 990 -19.03 86.11 -22.55
C ASP A 990 -18.78 86.82 -21.20
N GLY A 991 -19.20 88.08 -21.09
CA GLY A 991 -19.09 88.90 -19.87
C GLY A 991 -17.75 89.62 -19.72
N PHE A 992 -16.87 89.56 -20.72
CA PHE A 992 -15.56 90.22 -20.70
C PHE A 992 -15.52 91.39 -21.67
N ASP A 993 -14.96 92.51 -21.23
CA ASP A 993 -14.65 93.66 -22.09
C ASP A 993 -13.54 93.31 -23.07
N LYS A 994 -13.71 93.76 -24.32
CA LYS A 994 -12.82 93.46 -25.45
C LYS A 994 -12.35 94.75 -26.08
N VAL A 995 -11.23 94.67 -26.80
CA VAL A 995 -10.59 95.87 -27.35
C VAL A 995 -11.10 96.17 -28.76
N ALA A 996 -11.48 97.43 -28.99
CA ALA A 996 -11.82 97.95 -30.31
C ALA A 996 -11.09 99.25 -30.67
N ALA A 997 -11.08 99.58 -31.96
CA ALA A 997 -10.51 100.80 -32.50
C ALA A 997 -11.42 101.42 -33.57
N TYR A 998 -11.70 102.72 -33.47
CA TYR A 998 -12.38 103.48 -34.52
C TYR A 998 -11.43 104.44 -35.20
N GLY A 999 -11.35 104.38 -36.53
CA GLY A 999 -10.49 105.34 -37.22
C GLY A 999 -10.45 105.25 -38.72
N ARG A 1000 -9.57 106.07 -39.28
CA ARG A 1000 -9.63 106.40 -40.70
C ARG A 1000 -8.70 105.50 -41.53
N ASP A 1001 -9.31 104.74 -42.43
CA ASP A 1001 -8.63 103.81 -43.30
C ASP A 1001 -7.71 104.52 -44.33
N THR A 1002 -6.85 103.74 -44.99
CA THR A 1002 -5.91 104.25 -46.00
C THR A 1002 -6.57 104.86 -47.25
N HIS A 1003 -7.86 104.62 -47.49
CA HIS A 1003 -8.66 105.24 -48.56
C HIS A 1003 -9.42 106.49 -48.08
N GLY A 1004 -9.42 106.77 -46.78
CA GLY A 1004 -10.05 107.93 -46.15
C GLY A 1004 -11.50 107.72 -45.72
N GLN A 1005 -11.95 106.47 -45.61
CA GLN A 1005 -13.22 106.09 -44.99
C GLN A 1005 -13.02 105.84 -43.48
N TRP A 1006 -14.05 105.98 -42.66
CA TRP A 1006 -13.99 105.58 -41.25
C TRP A 1006 -14.42 104.13 -41.08
N ARG A 1007 -13.87 103.44 -40.08
CA ARG A 1007 -14.13 102.01 -39.82
C ARG A 1007 -13.99 101.68 -38.33
N TRP A 1008 -14.74 100.67 -37.90
CA TRP A 1008 -14.55 99.93 -36.67
C TRP A 1008 -13.60 98.75 -36.90
N LEU A 1009 -12.75 98.48 -35.93
CA LEU A 1009 -11.95 97.27 -35.78
C LEU A 1009 -12.24 96.70 -34.40
N VAL A 1010 -12.60 95.43 -34.29
CA VAL A 1010 -12.97 94.79 -33.01
C VAL A 1010 -12.31 93.43 -32.90
N ASP A 1011 -11.63 93.20 -31.79
CA ASP A 1011 -11.13 91.90 -31.33
C ASP A 1011 -12.26 91.19 -30.56
N LEU A 1012 -12.58 89.94 -30.88
CA LEU A 1012 -13.71 89.20 -30.28
C LEU A 1012 -13.29 87.99 -29.43
N ASP A 1013 -12.03 87.54 -29.53
CA ASP A 1013 -11.50 86.40 -28.78
C ASP A 1013 -10.27 86.74 -27.90
N ASN A 1014 -9.90 88.02 -27.84
CA ASN A 1014 -8.81 88.59 -27.06
C ASN A 1014 -7.40 88.11 -27.50
N ASP A 1015 -7.21 87.69 -28.75
CA ASP A 1015 -5.88 87.30 -29.28
C ASP A 1015 -4.94 88.49 -29.58
N GLY A 1016 -5.45 89.72 -29.52
CA GLY A 1016 -4.72 90.93 -29.88
C GLY A 1016 -4.91 91.39 -31.31
N THR A 1017 -5.80 90.76 -32.08
CA THR A 1017 -6.07 91.04 -33.49
C THR A 1017 -7.56 91.34 -33.71
N ALA A 1018 -7.88 92.30 -34.59
CA ALA A 1018 -9.27 92.55 -34.95
C ALA A 1018 -9.84 91.45 -35.87
N ASP A 1019 -10.79 90.67 -35.36
CA ASP A 1019 -11.68 89.80 -36.12
C ASP A 1019 -12.60 90.58 -37.06
N LEU A 1020 -13.20 91.65 -36.52
CA LEU A 1020 -14.20 92.45 -37.21
C LEU A 1020 -13.56 93.71 -37.81
N ASN A 1021 -13.96 94.05 -39.03
CA ASN A 1021 -13.50 95.25 -39.73
C ASN A 1021 -14.65 95.84 -40.55
N VAL A 1022 -15.40 96.76 -39.94
CA VAL A 1022 -16.64 97.31 -40.51
C VAL A 1022 -16.41 98.75 -40.94
N VAL A 1023 -16.60 99.04 -42.23
CA VAL A 1023 -16.59 100.42 -42.72
C VAL A 1023 -17.90 101.10 -42.32
N ASP A 1024 -17.80 102.21 -41.60
CA ASP A 1024 -18.92 103.01 -41.16
C ASP A 1024 -19.42 103.91 -42.32
N ALA A 1025 -20.64 103.66 -42.79
CA ALA A 1025 -21.26 104.39 -43.89
C ALA A 1025 -21.65 105.83 -43.52
N SER A 1026 -21.78 106.16 -42.23
CA SER A 1026 -21.96 107.54 -41.77
C SER A 1026 -20.73 108.40 -42.11
N ASN A 1027 -19.55 107.78 -42.07
CA ASN A 1027 -18.24 108.40 -42.31
C ASN A 1027 -18.03 109.64 -41.42
N ILE A 1028 -18.42 109.53 -40.15
CA ILE A 1028 -18.37 110.61 -39.17
C ILE A 1028 -16.98 110.69 -38.52
N ASN A 1029 -16.60 111.89 -38.07
CA ASN A 1029 -15.41 112.07 -37.24
C ASN A 1029 -15.90 112.44 -35.83
N GLY A 1030 -15.90 111.46 -34.94
CA GLY A 1030 -16.24 111.60 -33.53
C GLY A 1030 -15.36 110.66 -32.70
N ALA A 1031 -15.30 110.90 -31.40
CA ALA A 1031 -14.62 109.99 -30.47
C ALA A 1031 -15.51 108.76 -30.23
N PRO A 1032 -14.96 107.53 -30.28
CA PRO A 1032 -15.73 106.31 -30.07
C PRO A 1032 -16.07 106.07 -28.61
N VAL A 1033 -17.16 105.32 -28.41
CA VAL A 1033 -17.60 104.73 -27.16
C VAL A 1033 -18.22 103.36 -27.43
N ALA A 1034 -18.24 102.49 -26.42
CA ALA A 1034 -19.09 101.31 -26.36
C ALA A 1034 -20.25 101.58 -25.41
N GLY A 1035 -21.32 100.81 -25.51
CA GLY A 1035 -22.36 100.67 -24.51
C GLY A 1035 -23.61 99.98 -25.05
N ASN A 1036 -24.38 99.39 -24.17
CA ASN A 1036 -25.69 98.81 -24.38
C ASN A 1036 -26.76 99.90 -24.67
N PHE A 1037 -26.78 100.40 -25.91
CA PHE A 1037 -27.68 101.45 -26.38
C PHE A 1037 -29.04 100.90 -26.87
N ASP A 1038 -29.09 99.63 -27.31
CA ASP A 1038 -30.32 98.93 -27.70
C ASP A 1038 -31.10 98.40 -26.47
N GLY A 1039 -30.37 98.11 -25.39
CA GLY A 1039 -30.84 97.67 -24.07
C GLY A 1039 -30.98 96.16 -23.89
N ASP A 1040 -30.38 95.34 -24.74
CA ASP A 1040 -30.22 93.90 -24.62
C ASP A 1040 -28.77 93.52 -24.29
N ALA A 1041 -28.37 93.75 -23.02
CA ALA A 1041 -27.07 93.37 -22.47
C ALA A 1041 -26.69 91.87 -22.64
N SER A 1042 -27.60 91.02 -23.13
CA SER A 1042 -27.24 89.65 -23.50
C SER A 1042 -26.47 89.57 -24.83
N ASN A 1043 -26.57 90.58 -25.71
CA ASN A 1043 -25.91 90.62 -27.01
C ASN A 1043 -24.57 91.39 -27.03
N GLY A 1044 -24.21 92.02 -25.90
CA GLY A 1044 -22.99 92.81 -25.75
C GLY A 1044 -23.20 94.31 -25.97
N ASP A 1045 -22.12 95.04 -26.19
CA ASP A 1045 -22.16 96.50 -26.35
C ASP A 1045 -22.25 96.93 -27.82
N GLU A 1046 -23.09 97.94 -28.11
CA GLU A 1046 -23.08 98.66 -29.38
C GLU A 1046 -21.95 99.71 -29.45
N VAL A 1047 -21.71 100.21 -30.66
CA VAL A 1047 -20.71 101.26 -30.92
C VAL A 1047 -21.35 102.65 -31.09
N GLY A 1048 -20.74 103.67 -30.52
CA GLY A 1048 -21.20 105.06 -30.60
C GLY A 1048 -20.11 106.06 -30.95
N LEU A 1049 -20.47 107.21 -31.52
CA LEU A 1049 -19.55 108.31 -31.83
C LEU A 1049 -20.04 109.65 -31.29
N PHE A 1050 -19.21 110.35 -30.53
CA PHE A 1050 -19.48 111.73 -30.12
C PHE A 1050 -18.71 112.76 -30.95
N THR A 1051 -19.43 113.61 -31.67
CA THR A 1051 -18.87 114.73 -32.45
C THR A 1051 -18.62 116.01 -31.62
N GLY A 1052 -18.72 115.91 -30.28
CA GLY A 1052 -18.64 117.06 -29.37
C GLY A 1052 -19.89 117.95 -29.32
N SER A 1053 -20.99 117.53 -29.96
CA SER A 1053 -22.34 118.14 -29.87
C SER A 1053 -23.47 117.29 -30.46
N VAL A 1054 -23.16 116.19 -31.12
CA VAL A 1054 -24.13 115.18 -31.59
C VAL A 1054 -23.51 113.81 -31.33
N TRP A 1055 -24.21 112.96 -30.59
CA TRP A 1055 -23.96 111.52 -30.52
C TRP A 1055 -24.55 110.87 -31.75
N TRP A 1056 -23.87 109.86 -32.26
CA TRP A 1056 -24.37 108.97 -33.30
C TRP A 1056 -24.20 107.57 -32.74
N LEU A 1057 -25.31 106.93 -32.41
CA LEU A 1057 -25.32 105.60 -31.83
C LEU A 1057 -25.67 104.60 -32.94
N ASP A 1058 -25.04 103.43 -32.87
CA ASP A 1058 -25.64 102.19 -33.32
C ASP A 1058 -26.67 101.76 -32.26
N THR A 1059 -27.85 101.32 -32.69
CA THR A 1059 -28.95 100.88 -31.83
C THR A 1059 -29.64 99.63 -32.40
N ASP A 1060 -29.04 98.97 -33.39
CA ASP A 1060 -29.45 97.65 -33.89
C ASP A 1060 -28.28 96.66 -34.07
N HIS A 1061 -27.11 97.03 -33.52
CA HIS A 1061 -25.89 96.23 -33.38
C HIS A 1061 -25.39 95.70 -34.74
N ASP A 1062 -25.36 96.59 -35.74
CA ASP A 1062 -24.87 96.34 -37.10
C ASP A 1062 -23.51 97.01 -37.43
N TYR A 1063 -22.93 97.70 -36.43
CA TYR A 1063 -21.73 98.52 -36.48
C TYR A 1063 -21.83 99.72 -37.44
N GLN A 1064 -23.03 100.27 -37.67
CA GLN A 1064 -23.28 101.54 -38.35
C GLN A 1064 -23.95 102.54 -37.42
N VAL A 1065 -23.26 103.66 -37.15
CA VAL A 1065 -23.85 104.73 -36.31
C VAL A 1065 -24.84 105.58 -37.12
N ASP A 1066 -26.13 105.32 -36.93
CA ASP A 1066 -27.20 105.89 -37.75
C ASP A 1066 -28.21 106.76 -36.96
N THR A 1067 -28.18 106.68 -35.62
CA THR A 1067 -29.16 107.30 -34.73
C THR A 1067 -28.59 108.55 -34.02
N PRO A 1068 -28.95 109.78 -34.46
CA PRO A 1068 -28.34 111.01 -33.95
C PRO A 1068 -29.06 111.65 -32.76
N VAL A 1069 -28.39 111.74 -31.61
CA VAL A 1069 -28.86 112.48 -30.41
C VAL A 1069 -28.12 113.82 -30.31
N ASN A 1070 -28.86 114.94 -30.24
CA ASN A 1070 -28.28 116.29 -30.31
C ASN A 1070 -27.94 116.83 -28.90
N ALA A 1071 -26.73 116.57 -28.43
CA ALA A 1071 -26.26 117.01 -27.11
C ALA A 1071 -26.21 118.54 -26.93
N ASN A 1072 -26.82 119.03 -25.84
CA ASN A 1072 -26.73 120.42 -25.39
C ASN A 1072 -25.43 120.70 -24.60
N TYR A 1073 -24.79 119.63 -24.12
CA TYR A 1073 -23.48 119.59 -23.49
C TYR A 1073 -22.38 119.27 -24.51
N ARG A 1074 -21.12 119.38 -24.09
CA ARG A 1074 -19.92 119.16 -24.92
C ARG A 1074 -18.83 118.58 -24.03
N GLY A 1075 -17.86 117.88 -24.62
CA GLY A 1075 -16.74 117.31 -23.87
C GLY A 1075 -16.06 116.18 -24.62
N TYR A 1076 -15.16 115.48 -23.93
CA TYR A 1076 -14.81 114.10 -24.26
C TYR A 1076 -15.95 113.18 -23.81
N PRO A 1077 -16.38 112.20 -24.62
CA PRO A 1077 -17.45 111.30 -24.22
C PRO A 1077 -16.99 110.32 -23.13
N ILE A 1078 -17.96 109.80 -22.39
CA ILE A 1078 -17.85 108.65 -21.48
C ILE A 1078 -19.21 107.95 -21.51
N VAL A 1079 -19.24 106.63 -21.37
CA VAL A 1079 -20.45 105.80 -21.28
C VAL A 1079 -20.25 104.78 -20.16
N GLY A 1080 -21.34 104.30 -19.55
CA GLY A 1080 -21.36 103.38 -18.41
C GLY A 1080 -22.73 103.40 -17.71
N ASP A 1081 -23.05 102.37 -16.92
CA ASP A 1081 -24.22 102.31 -16.02
C ASP A 1081 -23.93 103.14 -14.75
N PHE A 1082 -24.03 104.47 -14.88
CA PHE A 1082 -23.67 105.41 -13.82
C PHE A 1082 -24.75 105.58 -12.74
N ASP A 1083 -25.95 105.01 -12.91
CA ASP A 1083 -26.99 104.98 -11.86
C ASP A 1083 -27.37 103.58 -11.35
N GLY A 1084 -26.77 102.51 -11.90
CA GLY A 1084 -26.85 101.14 -11.41
C GLY A 1084 -28.14 100.43 -11.81
N ASP A 1085 -28.72 100.82 -12.95
CA ASP A 1085 -30.03 100.38 -13.43
C ASP A 1085 -29.98 99.36 -14.58
N GLY A 1086 -28.78 99.08 -15.10
CA GLY A 1086 -28.47 98.06 -16.10
C GLY A 1086 -28.46 98.56 -17.55
N PHE A 1087 -28.54 99.88 -17.77
CA PHE A 1087 -28.48 100.50 -19.09
C PHE A 1087 -27.37 101.55 -19.16
N ASP A 1088 -26.71 101.65 -20.31
CA ASP A 1088 -25.60 102.58 -20.50
C ASP A 1088 -26.02 104.03 -20.72
N ASP A 1089 -25.49 104.93 -19.89
CA ASP A 1089 -25.80 106.36 -19.92
C ASP A 1089 -24.81 107.17 -20.76
N LEU A 1090 -25.27 108.25 -21.39
CA LEU A 1090 -24.41 109.12 -22.21
C LEU A 1090 -23.79 110.25 -21.38
N GLY A 1091 -22.49 110.20 -21.18
CA GLY A 1091 -21.72 111.19 -20.45
C GLY A 1091 -20.78 112.06 -21.31
N ALA A 1092 -20.50 113.28 -20.86
CA ALA A 1092 -19.37 114.06 -21.40
C ALA A 1092 -18.61 114.88 -20.34
N TRP A 1093 -17.28 114.77 -20.39
CA TRP A 1093 -16.31 115.50 -19.57
C TRP A 1093 -15.92 116.85 -20.19
N THR A 1094 -16.20 117.95 -19.50
CA THR A 1094 -15.69 119.30 -19.84
C THR A 1094 -15.63 120.24 -18.64
N ASP A 1095 -14.69 121.19 -18.64
CA ASP A 1095 -14.56 122.26 -17.63
C ASP A 1095 -14.65 121.75 -16.16
N ASN A 1096 -13.96 120.65 -15.85
CA ASN A 1096 -13.96 119.94 -14.55
C ASN A 1096 -15.34 119.35 -14.14
N ARG A 1097 -16.18 118.97 -15.11
CA ARG A 1097 -17.47 118.32 -14.87
C ARG A 1097 -17.78 117.21 -15.86
N PHE A 1098 -18.30 116.12 -15.32
CA PHE A 1098 -19.15 115.21 -16.06
C PHE A 1098 -20.57 115.79 -16.14
N HIS A 1099 -21.17 115.64 -17.32
CA HIS A 1099 -22.59 115.87 -17.58
C HIS A 1099 -23.15 114.55 -18.12
N PHE A 1100 -24.25 114.06 -17.57
CA PHE A 1100 -24.85 112.77 -17.96
C PHE A 1100 -26.30 112.99 -18.42
N ASP A 1101 -26.65 112.37 -19.53
CA ASP A 1101 -27.97 112.27 -20.18
C ASP A 1101 -28.41 110.82 -19.92
N LEU A 1102 -29.23 110.65 -18.89
CA LEU A 1102 -29.48 109.34 -18.27
C LEU A 1102 -30.64 108.65 -18.99
N THR A 1103 -30.56 107.35 -19.26
CA THR A 1103 -31.66 106.63 -19.95
C THR A 1103 -32.96 106.70 -19.13
N GLY A 1104 -32.83 106.66 -17.81
CA GLY A 1104 -33.94 106.56 -16.85
C GLY A 1104 -34.65 105.21 -16.90
N GLY A 1105 -33.92 104.13 -17.18
CA GLY A 1105 -34.43 102.76 -17.25
C GLY A 1105 -35.35 102.50 -18.43
N LEU A 1106 -35.19 103.24 -19.53
CA LEU A 1106 -36.02 103.15 -20.73
C LEU A 1106 -35.17 103.18 -22.01
N LEU A 1107 -35.26 102.08 -22.78
CA LEU A 1107 -34.63 101.89 -24.08
C LEU A 1107 -34.70 103.15 -24.96
N ASN A 1108 -33.56 103.62 -25.46
CA ASN A 1108 -33.45 104.68 -26.46
C ASN A 1108 -34.06 106.05 -26.05
N ASN A 1109 -34.09 106.38 -24.76
CA ASN A 1109 -34.74 107.60 -24.24
C ASN A 1109 -33.82 108.85 -24.16
N PHE A 1110 -32.56 108.77 -24.65
CA PHE A 1110 -31.62 109.90 -24.68
C PHE A 1110 -32.22 111.14 -25.36
N ASP A 1111 -32.33 112.25 -24.62
CA ASP A 1111 -33.02 113.46 -25.09
C ASP A 1111 -32.07 114.57 -25.55
N GLY A 1112 -30.76 114.37 -25.33
CA GLY A 1112 -29.68 115.29 -25.67
C GLY A 1112 -29.46 116.37 -24.60
N ASN A 1113 -30.20 116.38 -23.51
CA ASN A 1113 -29.97 117.27 -22.38
C ASN A 1113 -29.38 116.47 -21.22
N TRP A 1114 -28.43 117.06 -20.49
CA TRP A 1114 -27.94 116.41 -19.28
C TRP A 1114 -29.00 116.51 -18.16
N ASP A 1115 -29.29 115.39 -17.52
CA ASP A 1115 -30.11 115.27 -16.31
C ASP A 1115 -29.26 115.45 -15.06
N ALA A 1116 -28.08 114.83 -15.06
CA ALA A 1116 -27.15 114.81 -13.94
C ALA A 1116 -25.80 115.45 -14.29
N ARG A 1117 -25.04 115.79 -13.25
CA ARG A 1117 -23.66 116.29 -13.38
C ARG A 1117 -22.85 115.99 -12.12
N LYS A 1118 -21.58 115.66 -12.28
CA LYS A 1118 -20.61 115.46 -11.18
C LYS A 1118 -19.41 116.39 -11.39
N ASP A 1119 -19.12 117.25 -10.41
CA ASP A 1119 -17.84 117.94 -10.33
C ASP A 1119 -16.80 116.91 -9.83
N PHE A 1120 -15.75 116.59 -10.61
CA PHE A 1120 -14.70 115.64 -10.18
C PHE A 1120 -13.71 116.30 -9.19
N GLY A 1121 -13.53 117.62 -9.30
CA GLY A 1121 -12.71 118.42 -8.38
C GLY A 1121 -11.28 118.67 -8.84
N PHE A 1122 -10.90 118.19 -10.03
CA PHE A 1122 -9.56 118.28 -10.60
C PHE A 1122 -9.57 119.00 -11.96
N PRO A 1123 -8.99 120.21 -12.07
CA PRO A 1123 -8.96 120.96 -13.33
C PRO A 1123 -7.57 120.90 -14.02
N SER A 1124 -7.37 119.95 -14.92
CA SER A 1124 -6.36 119.99 -15.98
C SER A 1124 -7.06 120.23 -17.36
N PRO A 1125 -6.31 120.27 -18.49
CA PRO A 1125 -6.91 120.38 -19.83
C PRO A 1125 -6.59 119.17 -20.74
N GLU A 1126 -6.04 118.09 -20.20
CA GLU A 1126 -5.47 116.96 -20.97
C GLU A 1126 -6.03 115.58 -20.59
N GLU A 1127 -6.94 115.52 -19.62
CA GLU A 1127 -7.53 114.28 -19.10
C GLU A 1127 -8.35 113.52 -20.15
N ARG A 1128 -8.46 112.21 -19.97
CA ARG A 1128 -9.41 111.33 -20.65
C ARG A 1128 -10.32 110.70 -19.59
N PRO A 1129 -11.65 110.81 -19.73
CA PRO A 1129 -12.55 110.07 -18.86
C PRO A 1129 -12.51 108.57 -19.16
N VAL A 1130 -12.76 107.75 -18.14
CA VAL A 1130 -13.01 106.31 -18.26
C VAL A 1130 -14.14 105.90 -17.31
N ALA A 1131 -14.82 104.80 -17.64
CA ALA A 1131 -15.77 104.08 -16.79
C ALA A 1131 -15.32 102.62 -16.65
N ALA A 1132 -15.65 102.00 -15.53
CA ALA A 1132 -15.62 100.55 -15.28
C ALA A 1132 -16.15 100.28 -13.86
N ASP A 1133 -16.75 99.11 -13.59
CA ASP A 1133 -17.01 98.63 -12.23
C ASP A 1133 -15.70 98.13 -11.58
N MET A 1134 -15.03 98.98 -10.81
CA MET A 1134 -13.70 98.70 -10.24
C MET A 1134 -13.78 97.97 -8.89
N ASN A 1135 -14.99 97.79 -8.34
CA ASN A 1135 -15.23 97.17 -7.03
C ASN A 1135 -16.10 95.90 -7.09
N LEU A 1136 -16.64 95.58 -8.28
CA LEU A 1136 -17.55 94.47 -8.58
C LEU A 1136 -18.91 94.56 -7.85
N ASP A 1137 -19.44 95.77 -7.62
CA ASP A 1137 -20.77 96.02 -7.02
C ASP A 1137 -21.92 96.20 -8.03
N GLY A 1138 -21.60 96.25 -9.32
CA GLY A 1138 -22.52 96.34 -10.46
C GLY A 1138 -23.00 97.76 -10.71
N ILE A 1139 -22.09 98.74 -10.66
CA ILE A 1139 -22.26 100.17 -10.98
C ILE A 1139 -20.94 100.69 -11.58
N ASP A 1140 -20.98 101.46 -12.66
CA ASP A 1140 -19.76 101.97 -13.29
C ASP A 1140 -19.13 103.16 -12.54
N ASP A 1141 -17.86 103.02 -12.18
CA ASP A 1141 -17.07 104.02 -11.47
C ASP A 1141 -16.55 105.13 -12.40
N LEU A 1142 -16.32 106.33 -11.84
CA LEU A 1142 -15.87 107.47 -12.63
C LEU A 1142 -14.35 107.65 -12.54
N GLY A 1143 -13.64 107.43 -13.65
CA GLY A 1143 -12.19 107.63 -13.75
C GLY A 1143 -11.76 108.83 -14.60
N LEU A 1144 -10.59 109.38 -14.28
CA LEU A 1144 -9.81 110.26 -15.15
C LEU A 1144 -8.38 109.72 -15.32
N PHE A 1145 -7.99 109.43 -16.55
CA PHE A 1145 -6.61 109.20 -16.95
C PHE A 1145 -5.93 110.51 -17.35
N VAL A 1146 -4.74 110.79 -16.82
CA VAL A 1146 -3.94 111.98 -17.11
C VAL A 1146 -2.64 111.60 -17.81
N PRO A 1147 -2.61 111.58 -19.16
CA PRO A 1147 -1.39 111.26 -19.91
C PRO A 1147 -0.38 112.42 -19.85
N ASN A 1148 0.83 112.13 -19.32
CA ASN A 1148 2.01 113.02 -19.38
C ASN A 1148 1.89 114.39 -18.68
N ARG A 1149 1.48 114.41 -17.40
CA ARG A 1149 1.51 115.63 -16.56
C ARG A 1149 2.91 116.27 -16.40
N GLU A 1150 3.96 115.48 -16.58
CA GLU A 1150 5.36 115.91 -16.52
C GLU A 1150 5.90 116.37 -17.88
N THR A 1151 6.80 117.36 -17.87
CA THR A 1151 7.33 117.99 -19.11
C THR A 1151 8.29 117.12 -19.95
N THR A 1152 8.35 115.82 -19.66
CA THR A 1152 9.19 114.82 -20.33
C THR A 1152 8.27 113.72 -20.85
N ALA A 1153 8.35 113.40 -22.14
CA ALA A 1153 7.42 112.45 -22.75
C ALA A 1153 7.67 111.01 -22.28
N GLY A 1154 6.65 110.37 -21.70
CA GLY A 1154 6.47 108.92 -21.73
C GLY A 1154 7.10 108.07 -20.62
N GLU A 1155 6.93 108.41 -19.33
CA GLU A 1155 7.32 107.49 -18.24
C GLU A 1155 6.25 107.23 -17.14
N MET A 1156 5.26 108.11 -16.90
CA MET A 1156 4.12 107.81 -16.00
C MET A 1156 2.83 108.53 -16.43
N GLY A 1157 1.71 107.82 -16.37
CA GLY A 1157 0.35 108.40 -16.39
C GLY A 1157 -0.26 108.34 -14.99
N GLU A 1158 -1.09 109.31 -14.64
CA GLU A 1158 -1.83 109.30 -13.36
C GLU A 1158 -3.27 108.84 -13.61
N TRP A 1159 -3.75 107.87 -12.83
CA TRP A 1159 -5.16 107.50 -12.76
C TRP A 1159 -5.77 108.12 -11.50
N PHE A 1160 -6.99 108.62 -11.62
CA PHE A 1160 -7.80 109.07 -10.49
C PHE A 1160 -9.18 108.44 -10.62
N PHE A 1161 -9.65 107.78 -9.56
CA PHE A 1161 -10.95 107.11 -9.55
C PHE A 1161 -11.86 107.74 -8.49
N LEU A 1162 -13.15 107.81 -8.81
CA LEU A 1162 -14.21 107.96 -7.84
C LEU A 1162 -15.05 106.69 -7.89
N VAL A 1163 -14.78 105.78 -6.97
CA VAL A 1163 -15.48 104.52 -6.83
C VAL A 1163 -16.87 104.79 -6.28
N SER A 1164 -17.87 104.18 -6.89
CA SER A 1164 -19.27 104.16 -6.50
C SER A 1164 -19.43 103.50 -5.12
N ASN A 1165 -20.62 103.57 -4.54
CA ASN A 1165 -20.89 102.83 -3.31
C ASN A 1165 -22.36 102.40 -3.24
N ARG A 1166 -22.63 101.12 -3.52
CA ARG A 1166 -23.99 100.57 -3.48
C ARG A 1166 -24.54 100.38 -2.07
N GLU A 1167 -24.73 101.47 -1.31
CA GLU A 1167 -25.32 101.39 0.04
C GLU A 1167 -26.87 101.29 0.05
N LEU A 1168 -27.63 101.91 -0.88
CA LEU A 1168 -29.12 101.97 -0.79
C LEU A 1168 -29.94 102.17 -2.10
N ALA A 1169 -29.92 101.23 -3.07
CA ALA A 1169 -31.01 101.10 -4.06
C ALA A 1169 -31.10 99.71 -4.71
N ALA A 1170 -32.25 99.39 -5.33
CA ALA A 1170 -32.48 98.17 -6.10
C ALA A 1170 -32.52 98.50 -7.61
N PRO A 1171 -32.01 97.63 -8.50
CA PRO A 1171 -31.76 97.97 -9.90
C PRO A 1171 -33.01 98.27 -10.73
N GLY A 1172 -32.86 99.16 -11.72
CA GLY A 1172 -33.71 99.26 -12.91
C GLY A 1172 -34.86 100.28 -12.87
N THR A 1173 -34.66 101.53 -12.39
CA THR A 1173 -35.68 102.61 -12.59
C THR A 1173 -35.25 104.07 -12.29
N ILE A 1174 -33.96 104.40 -12.20
CA ILE A 1174 -33.50 105.59 -11.44
C ILE A 1174 -32.87 106.66 -12.32
N GLY A 1175 -33.65 107.50 -13.01
CA GLY A 1175 -33.10 108.63 -13.80
C GLY A 1175 -32.46 109.78 -13.00
N ALA A 1176 -31.51 109.49 -12.10
CA ALA A 1176 -30.64 110.38 -11.35
C ALA A 1176 -29.61 109.58 -10.53
N LEU A 1177 -28.32 109.91 -10.65
CA LEU A 1177 -27.24 109.42 -9.78
C LEU A 1177 -27.63 109.51 -8.28
N ASP A 1178 -27.85 108.38 -7.62
CA ASP A 1178 -28.39 108.32 -6.24
C ASP A 1178 -27.42 107.79 -5.17
N HIS A 1179 -26.27 107.24 -5.59
CA HIS A 1179 -25.15 106.81 -4.76
C HIS A 1179 -24.00 107.84 -4.69
N GLU A 1180 -23.04 107.67 -3.79
CA GLU A 1180 -21.89 108.57 -3.65
C GLU A 1180 -20.63 108.00 -4.34
N PHE A 1181 -20.28 108.51 -5.53
CA PHE A 1181 -18.90 108.35 -6.00
C PHE A 1181 -17.90 109.04 -5.04
N ARG A 1182 -16.99 108.25 -4.44
CA ARG A 1182 -16.01 108.59 -3.40
C ARG A 1182 -14.58 108.38 -3.89
N THR A 1183 -13.64 109.19 -3.39
CA THR A 1183 -12.21 108.94 -3.60
C THR A 1183 -11.75 107.80 -2.70
N GLU A 1184 -11.49 106.62 -3.25
CA GLU A 1184 -10.72 105.57 -2.56
C GLU A 1184 -9.20 105.81 -2.74
N PRO A 1185 -8.34 105.30 -1.82
CA PRO A 1185 -6.91 105.63 -1.74
C PRO A 1185 -6.00 105.01 -2.81
#